data_AF-A0A8H6XTH8-F1
#
_entry.id   AF-A0A8H6XTH8-F1
#
_cell.length_a   1.000
_cell.length_b   1.000
_cell.length_c   1.000
_cell.angle_alpha   90.00
_cell.angle_beta   90.00
_cell.angle_gamma   90.00
#
_symmetry.space_group_name_H-M   'P 1'
#
loop_
_entity.id
_entity.type
_entity.pdbx_description
1 polymer ?
#
loop_
_entity_poly.entity_id
_entity_poly.type
_entity_poly.pdbx_seq_one_letter_code
_entity_poly.pdbx_strand_id
1 'polypeptide(L)'
;MSNEVPLGTIVEVSVGRGVVRFCGATSFMAGRWIGIELYEPNGKNDGSVNGVTYFTCKPSYGIFVRASQIKGTFGSENDSPPPGGAIPSSNRAPTDFQLARKFHSPTVWFCFATSGKPCEAGRKPEADRKPVARSDVVVTEQEDATGHAPARVNGAASGINGARVSSPLTTAPPRPPLPPTIPTTATATSRVTPADDQELQELRAKIRVLEAKRADDARHVRELETRLADAESFIALRPKLTAKLNSQKTELIEVRRELADAQQLAQLAEARIVDAQEQLEMAMLDKEVAEERAEVAETELEEMTERLAVVEVELDVLKEGGQEGQGQGDDEDAGNKSMSAGKDSLAYIQLEKQNERLKEALLRLRDMSQETEQEQRRRIAEMEKDVVGIDELQSNYETTQIKLANAEIQIEDLKMQLDDALGAEEMLVQLTERNLLLGEKIEEMRITIEDLEALRELNDELEENHVETEKAMMEDLEAKDAQIREHVRKAESLEEACTDLEGTIGQFRELVVQLQSELDTLRAQTQVAQTESQTAASQSAAVMSLNLKLQSSASKNQARNIELELKRMEARETRELLNIVQPYLPQIYVETDSDATSCYLFFQRLAYKADLITTVVSQNNSLPDSLNGSVSSALVGVCDMRGRISALSTLCKRFATVMRRCDVESFLNIGRLYQEIAPMEKRLDMHVDLLRRDEFRDEECVSDINKIMLTFDHLAETYFSGFDYDLGERELGYLTSFDLDLDIFAASIGMSKTSITTLVQDNETVLELGGYNIDTELFEPLQRLLDQYKGAKALSKKLTKRLEDLIQDSAALKAHLVPQMKALSNFVPELVNFGISFAQQIMPHLSDVRSSKSPFQLTTILGFAKQIAASTVAKDMKPGEGSKLLPQALEAENVIKLTGVSPWVTRVDEVKASVAVNLEAERRVSQLNEELQGLVRTLKQKDQHIQEAAVKNDLMERKMETVKKQADAIAEKDIVIADGKRRQRELEEALEQVQGDLDVSEQERLKLKTMVGTEQRQTTGTVVPEPENLPVEGSLETSHLLEQIDALRGTVRFLRTENSYLKGQDLLREIEALPSLPEPISRVATPPLVSSTLSDSDDSDSEDRPRSPPTLRSLATETKILYRDVIKFSSSPRVVDLTALHAKRAQANGGRVWMPKKSTPAHQVWERKMEAERLSRRVRGLLDRASTIGDS
;
A
#
# COMPACT_ATOMS: atom_id res chain seq x y z
N MET A 1 -37.32 45.47 30.89
CA MET A 1 -36.97 44.30 31.72
C MET A 1 -36.48 43.22 30.78
N SER A 2 -35.32 42.63 31.06
CA SER A 2 -34.58 41.82 30.08
C SER A 2 -34.75 40.33 30.36
N ASN A 3 -35.65 39.68 29.63
CA ASN A 3 -35.85 38.23 29.73
C ASN A 3 -34.80 37.48 28.89
N GLU A 4 -33.57 37.44 29.39
CA GLU A 4 -32.52 36.56 28.88
C GLU A 4 -32.41 35.33 29.78
N VAL A 5 -32.67 34.15 29.21
CA VAL A 5 -32.55 32.87 29.93
C VAL A 5 -31.12 32.35 29.75
N PRO A 6 -30.35 32.10 30.83
CA PRO A 6 -28.97 31.63 30.72
C PRO A 6 -28.88 30.25 30.05
N LEU A 7 -27.79 30.01 29.33
CA LEU A 7 -27.41 28.67 28.87
C LEU A 7 -27.21 27.74 30.08
N GLY A 8 -27.55 26.46 29.96
CA GLY A 8 -27.52 25.51 31.07
C GLY A 8 -28.64 25.68 32.11
N THR A 9 -29.67 26.50 31.82
CA THR A 9 -30.91 26.56 32.61
C THR A 9 -31.85 25.45 32.20
N ILE A 10 -32.43 24.72 33.17
CA ILE A 10 -33.48 23.74 32.90
C ILE A 10 -34.80 24.49 32.72
N VAL A 11 -35.53 24.19 31.65
CA VAL A 11 -36.76 24.89 31.22
C VAL A 11 -37.84 23.90 30.80
N GLU A 12 -39.09 24.28 31.02
CA GLU A 12 -40.25 23.48 30.61
C GLU A 12 -41.04 24.16 29.49
N VAL A 13 -41.39 23.37 28.48
CA VAL A 13 -42.00 23.76 27.22
C VAL A 13 -43.24 22.90 26.99
N SER A 14 -44.12 23.27 26.06
CA SER A 14 -45.33 22.48 25.73
C SER A 14 -45.08 21.04 25.26
N VAL A 15 -43.84 20.67 24.91
CA VAL A 15 -43.45 19.32 24.45
C VAL A 15 -42.65 18.51 25.48
N GLY A 16 -42.28 19.10 26.61
CA GLY A 16 -41.45 18.46 27.62
C GLY A 16 -40.50 19.42 28.34
N ARG A 17 -39.65 18.86 29.21
CA ARG A 17 -38.61 19.59 29.94
C ARG A 17 -37.23 19.33 29.31
N GLY A 18 -36.37 20.34 29.32
CA GLY A 18 -35.03 20.28 28.73
C GLY A 18 -34.09 21.38 29.22
N VAL A 19 -32.89 21.44 28.65
CA VAL A 19 -31.83 22.39 28.98
C VAL A 19 -31.65 23.40 27.85
N VAL A 20 -31.56 24.69 28.18
CA VAL A 20 -31.21 25.73 27.20
C VAL A 20 -29.77 25.53 26.73
N ARG A 21 -29.57 25.16 25.47
CA ARG A 21 -28.26 25.01 24.82
C ARG A 21 -27.92 26.18 23.88
N PHE A 22 -28.91 26.92 23.39
CA PHE A 22 -28.70 28.09 22.53
C PHE A 22 -29.66 29.24 22.87
N CYS A 23 -29.20 30.50 22.74
CA CYS A 23 -30.04 31.69 22.85
C CYS A 23 -29.48 32.80 21.94
N GLY A 24 -30.17 33.14 20.86
CA GLY A 24 -29.61 34.04 19.83
C GLY A 24 -30.57 34.31 18.67
N ALA A 25 -30.10 35.03 17.65
CA ALA A 25 -30.79 35.13 16.37
C ALA A 25 -30.52 33.86 15.53
N THR A 26 -31.44 33.50 14.63
CA THR A 26 -31.28 32.33 13.75
C THR A 26 -31.49 32.71 12.28
N SER A 27 -30.86 31.97 11.37
CA SER A 27 -30.98 32.16 9.91
C SER A 27 -32.38 31.85 9.38
N PHE A 28 -33.10 30.93 10.04
CA PHE A 28 -34.38 30.41 9.55
C PHE A 28 -35.58 31.31 9.84
N MET A 29 -35.54 32.18 10.88
CA MET A 29 -36.64 33.11 11.15
C MET A 29 -36.24 34.28 12.06
N ALA A 30 -36.55 35.51 11.66
CA ALA A 30 -36.09 36.73 12.31
C ALA A 30 -36.41 36.86 13.82
N GLY A 31 -35.54 37.56 14.54
CA GLY A 31 -35.62 37.81 15.98
C GLY A 31 -34.96 36.71 16.83
N ARG A 32 -34.99 36.89 18.16
CA ARG A 32 -34.32 35.97 19.10
C ARG A 32 -35.12 34.68 19.35
N TRP A 33 -34.42 33.56 19.39
CA TRP A 33 -34.90 32.20 19.67
C TRP A 33 -34.08 31.56 20.78
N ILE A 34 -34.66 30.57 21.44
CA ILE A 34 -34.03 29.74 22.47
C ILE A 34 -34.06 28.29 21.98
N GLY A 35 -32.88 27.69 21.83
CA GLY A 35 -32.69 26.29 21.48
C GLY A 35 -32.53 25.43 22.73
N ILE A 36 -33.31 24.37 22.83
CA ILE A 36 -33.47 23.54 24.02
C ILE A 36 -33.23 22.07 23.66
N GLU A 37 -32.37 21.41 24.43
CA GLU A 37 -32.21 19.95 24.43
C GLU A 37 -33.18 19.36 25.46
N LEU A 38 -34.23 18.69 25.00
CA LEU A 38 -35.20 17.98 25.84
C LEU A 38 -34.57 16.73 26.47
N TYR A 39 -35.14 16.25 27.57
CA TYR A 39 -34.76 14.96 28.17
C TYR A 39 -35.49 13.75 27.52
N GLU A 40 -36.50 14.01 26.69
CA GLU A 40 -37.35 13.03 26.01
C GLU A 40 -37.36 13.27 24.49
N PRO A 41 -37.61 12.24 23.66
CA PRO A 41 -37.58 12.32 22.19
C PRO A 41 -38.78 13.06 21.56
N ASN A 42 -39.24 14.14 22.20
CA ASN A 42 -40.42 14.93 21.79
C ASN A 42 -40.02 16.21 21.01
N GLY A 43 -38.76 16.33 20.62
CA GLY A 43 -38.19 17.43 19.86
C GLY A 43 -38.52 17.38 18.37
N LYS A 44 -38.08 18.41 17.63
CA LYS A 44 -38.29 18.56 16.20
C LYS A 44 -36.99 18.57 15.38
N ASN A 45 -35.83 18.52 16.03
CA ASN A 45 -34.51 18.50 15.41
C ASN A 45 -33.46 17.88 16.35
N ASP A 46 -32.20 18.01 15.97
CA ASP A 46 -30.97 17.57 16.64
C ASP A 46 -30.10 18.75 17.15
N GLY A 47 -30.67 19.96 17.15
CA GLY A 47 -29.95 21.22 17.40
C GLY A 47 -29.54 21.99 16.13
N SER A 48 -29.76 21.41 14.94
CA SER A 48 -29.65 22.09 13.64
C SER A 48 -31.02 22.50 13.06
N VAL A 49 -31.02 23.49 12.17
CA VAL A 49 -32.16 23.84 11.30
C VAL A 49 -31.62 24.34 9.95
N ASN A 50 -32.17 23.82 8.85
CA ASN A 50 -31.82 24.19 7.47
C ASN A 50 -30.30 24.16 7.19
N GLY A 51 -29.62 23.10 7.65
CA GLY A 51 -28.17 22.92 7.49
C GLY A 51 -27.29 23.78 8.39
N VAL A 52 -27.87 24.63 9.25
CA VAL A 52 -27.12 25.43 10.24
C VAL A 52 -27.27 24.82 11.63
N THR A 53 -26.17 24.39 12.23
CA THR A 53 -26.10 23.82 13.58
C THR A 53 -25.92 24.93 14.61
N TYR A 54 -26.81 24.99 15.61
CA TYR A 54 -26.77 26.01 16.68
C TYR A 54 -26.36 25.41 18.04
N PHE A 55 -26.67 24.14 18.23
CA PHE A 55 -26.20 23.27 19.32
C PHE A 55 -26.27 21.83 18.82
N THR A 56 -25.84 20.86 19.64
CA THR A 56 -25.86 19.44 19.28
C THR A 56 -26.58 18.65 20.36
N CYS A 57 -27.56 17.84 19.95
CA CYS A 57 -28.21 16.84 20.78
C CYS A 57 -28.60 15.62 19.93
N LYS A 58 -29.30 14.64 20.52
CA LYS A 58 -29.81 13.47 19.78
C LYS A 58 -30.93 13.86 18.79
N PRO A 59 -31.13 13.09 17.69
CA PRO A 59 -32.26 13.27 16.79
C PRO A 59 -33.60 13.22 17.53
N SER A 60 -34.45 14.22 17.28
CA SER A 60 -35.72 14.46 17.99
C SER A 60 -35.60 14.80 19.48
N TYR A 61 -34.45 15.30 19.96
CA TYR A 61 -34.33 15.89 21.31
C TYR A 61 -34.23 17.43 21.27
N GLY A 62 -33.95 18.04 20.12
CA GLY A 62 -33.81 19.48 19.98
C GLY A 62 -35.12 20.20 19.63
N ILE A 63 -35.36 21.38 20.20
CA ILE A 63 -36.45 22.28 19.79
C ILE A 63 -36.04 23.76 19.91
N PHE A 64 -36.51 24.60 18.98
CA PHE A 64 -36.39 26.07 19.08
C PHE A 64 -37.75 26.68 19.44
N VAL A 65 -37.75 27.58 20.42
CA VAL A 65 -38.94 28.29 20.90
C VAL A 65 -38.65 29.77 21.17
N ARG A 66 -39.71 30.58 21.30
CA ARG A 66 -39.62 31.95 21.81
C ARG A 66 -39.65 31.95 23.34
N ALA A 67 -39.08 32.98 23.97
CA ALA A 67 -39.05 33.12 25.43
C ALA A 67 -40.46 33.10 26.08
N SER A 68 -41.51 33.52 25.36
CA SER A 68 -42.91 33.46 25.79
C SER A 68 -43.54 32.06 25.80
N GLN A 69 -42.84 31.04 25.28
CA GLN A 69 -43.32 29.65 25.23
C GLN A 69 -42.69 28.76 26.32
N ILE A 70 -41.74 29.30 27.10
CA ILE A 70 -41.20 28.65 28.30
C ILE A 70 -42.19 28.87 29.45
N LYS A 71 -42.68 27.76 30.02
CA LYS A 71 -43.68 27.75 31.09
C LYS A 71 -43.08 27.84 32.50
N GLY A 72 -41.80 27.52 32.64
CA GLY A 72 -41.07 27.60 33.92
C GLY A 72 -39.58 27.34 33.77
N THR A 73 -38.79 27.90 34.69
CA THR A 73 -37.33 27.73 34.82
C THR A 73 -37.03 26.97 36.12
N PHE A 74 -36.29 25.87 36.03
CA PHE A 74 -36.08 24.90 37.09
C PHE A 74 -34.59 24.75 37.48
N GLY A 75 -33.93 25.88 37.76
CA GLY A 75 -32.52 25.91 38.16
C GLY A 75 -31.55 25.68 37.01
N SER A 76 -30.28 25.43 37.35
CA SER A 76 -29.19 25.15 36.40
C SER A 76 -28.67 23.72 36.57
N GLU A 77 -28.15 23.14 35.49
CA GLU A 77 -27.72 21.73 35.37
C GLU A 77 -26.59 21.30 36.34
N ASN A 78 -26.02 22.23 37.13
CA ASN A 78 -24.95 21.97 38.09
C ASN A 78 -25.40 21.51 39.50
N ASP A 79 -26.70 21.59 39.85
CA ASP A 79 -27.22 21.09 41.13
C ASP A 79 -27.96 19.73 40.99
N SER A 80 -27.47 18.75 41.72
CA SER A 80 -27.81 17.30 41.67
C SER A 80 -29.15 16.91 42.33
N PRO A 81 -29.56 15.60 42.37
CA PRO A 81 -29.62 14.57 41.31
C PRO A 81 -31.00 13.81 41.30
N PRO A 82 -31.27 12.91 40.32
CA PRO A 82 -32.49 12.06 40.35
C PRO A 82 -32.22 10.55 40.65
N PRO A 83 -33.18 9.83 41.30
CA PRO A 83 -33.18 8.38 41.50
C PRO A 83 -33.97 7.65 40.38
N GLY A 84 -34.17 6.32 40.49
CA GLY A 84 -34.95 5.56 39.51
C GLY A 84 -35.86 4.47 40.10
N GLY A 85 -36.65 3.84 39.21
CA GLY A 85 -37.25 2.52 39.43
C GLY A 85 -38.79 2.44 39.49
N ALA A 86 -39.41 1.89 38.44
CA ALA A 86 -40.70 1.18 38.50
C ALA A 86 -40.88 0.27 37.25
N ILE A 87 -41.50 -0.91 37.43
CA ILE A 87 -41.98 -1.83 36.38
C ILE A 87 -43.29 -2.46 36.89
N PRO A 88 -44.28 -2.76 36.03
CA PRO A 88 -44.48 -4.16 35.55
C PRO A 88 -44.83 -4.23 34.04
N SER A 89 -44.63 -5.29 33.24
CA SER A 89 -44.36 -6.74 33.39
C SER A 89 -45.53 -7.66 32.98
N SER A 90 -45.52 -8.14 31.73
CA SER A 90 -46.10 -9.44 31.29
C SER A 90 -45.43 -9.86 29.96
N ASN A 91 -44.44 -10.77 29.89
CA ASN A 91 -44.40 -12.21 30.17
C ASN A 91 -45.36 -13.09 29.35
N ARG A 92 -44.86 -13.70 28.26
CA ARG A 92 -44.83 -15.17 28.07
C ARG A 92 -43.89 -15.62 26.95
N ALA A 93 -43.13 -16.68 27.22
CA ALA A 93 -42.51 -17.57 26.22
C ALA A 93 -43.22 -18.94 26.27
N PRO A 94 -42.91 -19.92 25.39
CA PRO A 94 -41.71 -20.76 25.62
C PRO A 94 -40.92 -21.22 24.36
N THR A 95 -39.71 -21.70 24.66
CA THR A 95 -38.86 -22.73 24.00
C THR A 95 -39.58 -23.75 23.08
N ASP A 96 -39.02 -24.33 22.00
CA ASP A 96 -37.73 -24.22 21.27
C ASP A 96 -37.87 -24.93 19.87
N PHE A 97 -36.97 -25.63 19.13
CA PHE A 97 -35.62 -26.24 19.34
C PHE A 97 -34.92 -26.56 17.98
N GLN A 98 -33.69 -26.07 17.72
CA GLN A 98 -32.77 -26.46 16.61
C GLN A 98 -33.26 -26.23 15.13
N LEU A 99 -32.45 -26.25 14.03
CA LEU A 99 -31.05 -26.65 13.78
C LEU A 99 -30.37 -25.90 12.58
N ALA A 100 -29.10 -25.45 12.73
CA ALA A 100 -27.98 -25.33 11.74
C ALA A 100 -28.01 -24.51 10.40
N ARG A 101 -26.78 -24.10 9.98
CA ARG A 101 -26.30 -23.63 8.63
C ARG A 101 -26.79 -22.25 8.12
N LYS A 102 -26.10 -21.54 7.18
CA LYS A 102 -24.64 -21.27 6.94
C LYS A 102 -24.49 -20.15 5.87
N PHE A 103 -23.58 -19.18 6.10
CA PHE A 103 -22.77 -18.41 5.10
C PHE A 103 -23.42 -17.62 3.92
N HIS A 104 -23.26 -16.28 3.98
CA HIS A 104 -22.65 -15.36 2.98
C HIS A 104 -23.28 -14.94 1.62
N SER A 105 -23.38 -13.60 1.44
CA SER A 105 -23.05 -12.79 0.22
C SER A 105 -24.00 -12.89 -1.02
N PRO A 106 -23.82 -12.19 -2.18
CA PRO A 106 -22.78 -11.19 -2.58
C PRO A 106 -23.17 -9.95 -3.46
N THR A 107 -22.24 -8.97 -3.61
CA THR A 107 -21.87 -8.14 -4.82
C THR A 107 -22.89 -7.22 -5.58
N VAL A 108 -22.52 -6.32 -6.52
CA VAL A 108 -21.49 -5.22 -6.65
C VAL A 108 -21.53 -4.56 -8.06
N TRP A 109 -21.44 -3.21 -8.15
CA TRP A 109 -21.06 -2.33 -9.32
C TRP A 109 -21.96 -2.38 -10.63
N PHE A 110 -21.85 -1.55 -11.70
CA PHE A 110 -20.84 -0.57 -12.21
C PHE A 110 -21.39 0.45 -13.29
N CYS A 111 -20.87 1.70 -13.36
CA CYS A 111 -20.61 2.59 -14.56
C CYS A 111 -21.73 3.01 -15.61
N PHE A 112 -21.67 4.08 -16.46
CA PHE A 112 -20.79 5.27 -16.68
C PHE A 112 -21.42 6.40 -17.60
N ALA A 113 -20.96 7.68 -17.47
CA ALA A 113 -20.68 8.73 -18.52
C ALA A 113 -21.72 9.23 -19.58
N THR A 114 -21.69 10.43 -20.24
CA THR A 114 -21.08 11.82 -20.08
C THR A 114 -21.68 12.85 -21.11
N SER A 115 -21.32 14.16 -20.99
CA SER A 115 -21.40 15.30 -21.98
C SER A 115 -22.68 16.20 -22.00
N GLY A 116 -22.66 17.51 -22.34
CA GLY A 116 -21.57 18.41 -22.82
C GLY A 116 -21.88 19.95 -22.78
N LYS A 117 -20.87 20.79 -23.11
CA LYS A 117 -20.75 22.29 -23.03
C LYS A 117 -21.56 23.09 -24.12
N PRO A 118 -21.82 24.44 -24.05
CA PRO A 118 -20.76 25.50 -24.03
C PRO A 118 -21.02 26.97 -23.52
N CYS A 119 -19.89 27.69 -23.32
CA CYS A 119 -19.56 29.12 -23.60
C CYS A 119 -20.11 30.39 -22.86
N GLU A 120 -19.13 31.28 -22.60
CA GLU A 120 -19.07 32.76 -22.77
C GLU A 120 -19.36 33.83 -21.68
N ALA A 121 -18.36 34.72 -21.55
CA ALA A 121 -18.34 36.18 -21.32
C ALA A 121 -19.42 36.90 -20.46
N GLY A 122 -18.98 37.55 -19.38
CA GLY A 122 -19.80 38.47 -18.57
C GLY A 122 -19.50 39.97 -18.77
N ARG A 123 -20.21 40.85 -18.04
CA ARG A 123 -19.83 42.28 -17.83
C ARG A 123 -20.50 42.95 -16.62
N LYS A 124 -19.82 43.99 -16.11
CA LYS A 124 -20.24 45.05 -15.14
C LYS A 124 -21.27 46.02 -15.79
N PRO A 125 -22.04 46.88 -15.07
CA PRO A 125 -21.60 47.98 -14.17
C PRO A 125 -22.41 48.08 -12.85
N GLU A 126 -22.42 49.12 -11.99
CA GLU A 126 -21.88 50.50 -11.98
C GLU A 126 -21.67 50.91 -10.49
N ALA A 127 -20.53 51.47 -10.03
CA ALA A 127 -20.15 52.90 -10.00
C ALA A 127 -21.27 53.87 -9.51
N ASP A 128 -21.02 54.92 -8.71
CA ASP A 128 -19.91 55.86 -8.77
C ASP A 128 -19.72 56.71 -7.47
N ARG A 129 -18.48 57.16 -7.16
CA ARG A 129 -18.11 58.56 -6.85
C ARG A 129 -16.63 58.75 -6.47
N LYS A 130 -16.15 59.99 -6.64
CA LYS A 130 -14.74 60.46 -6.75
C LYS A 130 -14.74 62.02 -6.55
N PRO A 131 -13.68 62.81 -6.84
CA PRO A 131 -12.22 62.58 -6.90
C PRO A 131 -11.40 63.68 -6.14
N VAL A 132 -10.05 63.74 -6.25
CA VAL A 132 -9.28 64.82 -6.94
C VAL A 132 -7.75 64.75 -6.67
N ALA A 133 -6.98 64.93 -7.77
CA ALA A 133 -5.60 65.40 -8.00
C ALA A 133 -4.38 65.13 -7.06
N ARG A 134 -3.27 64.86 -7.76
CA ARG A 134 -1.87 64.59 -7.38
C ARG A 134 -1.01 65.85 -7.05
N SER A 135 0.25 65.54 -6.72
CA SER A 135 1.53 66.16 -7.16
C SER A 135 2.20 67.28 -6.31
N ASP A 136 3.27 66.84 -5.63
CA ASP A 136 4.66 67.29 -5.76
C ASP A 136 5.20 68.59 -5.09
N VAL A 137 6.05 68.35 -4.06
CA VAL A 137 7.47 68.81 -3.94
C VAL A 137 7.81 70.20 -3.34
N VAL A 138 8.80 70.19 -2.40
CA VAL A 138 9.78 71.25 -2.00
C VAL A 138 9.48 72.27 -0.84
N VAL A 139 10.16 72.03 0.30
CA VAL A 139 11.07 72.96 1.08
C VAL A 139 10.55 73.95 2.17
N THR A 140 10.73 73.51 3.43
CA THR A 140 11.33 74.13 4.66
C THR A 140 10.78 75.38 5.41
N GLU A 141 11.05 75.34 6.74
CA GLU A 141 11.19 76.44 7.73
C GLU A 141 9.89 77.13 8.24
N GLN A 142 9.80 77.62 9.49
CA GLN A 142 10.83 77.95 10.50
C GLN A 142 10.30 77.89 11.97
N GLU A 143 11.17 77.65 12.97
CA GLU A 143 11.20 78.05 14.43
C GLU A 143 9.91 78.09 15.32
N ASP A 144 9.90 77.89 16.66
CA ASP A 144 10.77 77.28 17.70
C ASP A 144 9.84 77.02 18.97
N ALA A 145 10.06 77.12 20.30
CA ALA A 145 11.17 77.50 21.20
C ALA A 145 11.00 77.00 22.66
N THR A 146 12.13 76.86 23.37
CA THR A 146 12.32 76.66 24.85
C THR A 146 11.80 75.37 25.51
N GLY A 147 12.51 74.71 26.45
CA GLY A 147 13.94 74.81 26.84
C GLY A 147 14.22 74.47 28.30
N HIS A 148 15.27 73.68 28.58
CA HIS A 148 16.26 73.78 29.71
C HIS A 148 17.17 72.52 29.74
N ALA A 149 18.40 72.67 30.28
CA ALA A 149 19.45 71.63 30.35
C ALA A 149 19.97 71.49 31.83
N PRO A 150 21.22 71.09 32.23
CA PRO A 150 22.52 71.20 31.52
C PRO A 150 23.59 70.07 31.69
N ALA A 151 24.54 70.03 30.73
CA ALA A 151 26.01 69.85 30.92
C ALA A 151 26.57 68.49 31.47
N ARG A 152 27.75 67.97 31.07
CA ARG A 152 28.84 68.36 30.12
C ARG A 152 29.79 67.13 29.91
N VAL A 153 30.77 67.06 29.00
CA VAL A 153 31.39 68.00 28.03
C VAL A 153 31.95 67.26 26.80
N ASN A 154 32.42 68.05 25.82
CA ASN A 154 33.18 67.77 24.59
C ASN A 154 34.35 66.75 24.71
N GLY A 155 34.86 66.17 23.62
CA GLY A 155 34.48 66.28 22.20
C GLY A 155 35.59 65.83 21.24
N ALA A 156 35.30 65.85 19.93
CA ALA A 156 36.20 65.36 18.88
C ALA A 156 36.99 66.48 18.16
N ALA A 157 38.12 66.12 17.55
CA ALA A 157 38.83 66.92 16.55
C ALA A 157 39.52 66.00 15.53
N SER A 158 39.57 66.41 14.27
CA SER A 158 40.31 65.75 13.20
C SER A 158 40.72 66.78 12.16
N GLY A 159 41.97 66.75 11.68
CA GLY A 159 42.39 67.59 10.55
C GLY A 159 43.88 67.91 10.42
N ILE A 160 44.38 67.64 9.20
CA ILE A 160 45.31 68.48 8.41
C ILE A 160 46.84 68.35 8.65
N ASN A 161 47.48 67.73 7.64
CA ASN A 161 48.84 67.93 7.07
C ASN A 161 50.12 67.69 7.90
N GLY A 162 51.20 67.28 7.21
CA GLY A 162 52.50 67.89 7.56
C GLY A 162 53.78 67.43 6.86
N ALA A 163 54.06 66.13 6.76
CA ALA A 163 55.21 65.52 6.06
C ALA A 163 56.68 65.88 6.46
N ARG A 164 57.51 64.80 6.50
CA ARG A 164 58.89 64.66 5.94
C ARG A 164 60.18 64.91 6.80
N VAL A 165 61.05 63.87 6.73
CA VAL A 165 62.55 63.76 6.87
C VAL A 165 63.25 63.69 8.26
N SER A 166 64.12 62.66 8.38
CA SER A 166 65.39 62.53 9.15
C SER A 166 65.45 62.29 10.69
N SER A 167 66.26 61.30 11.07
CA SER A 167 66.79 60.92 12.41
C SER A 167 68.00 61.81 12.83
N PRO A 168 68.61 61.77 14.06
CA PRO A 168 69.38 60.59 14.57
C PRO A 168 69.72 60.42 16.12
N LEU A 169 70.36 59.28 16.47
CA LEU A 169 71.49 59.02 17.45
C LEU A 169 71.42 59.06 19.03
N THR A 170 72.07 58.04 19.67
CA THR A 170 72.89 58.01 20.97
C THR A 170 72.24 58.15 22.39
N THR A 171 72.76 57.69 23.58
CA THR A 171 73.93 56.84 24.05
C THR A 171 73.91 56.34 25.54
N ALA A 172 74.28 55.05 25.79
CA ALA A 172 75.31 54.48 26.74
C ALA A 172 75.30 54.67 28.34
N PRO A 173 76.39 54.35 29.13
CA PRO A 173 76.65 53.13 29.99
C PRO A 173 77.07 53.45 31.50
N PRO A 174 77.98 52.79 32.33
CA PRO A 174 78.69 51.46 32.40
C PRO A 174 78.99 50.76 33.82
N ARG A 175 79.64 49.55 33.83
CA ARG A 175 80.72 48.97 34.74
C ARG A 175 80.51 48.03 36.02
N PRO A 176 81.36 46.95 36.23
CA PRO A 176 81.57 46.04 37.43
C PRO A 176 83.03 46.11 38.06
N PRO A 177 83.80 45.12 38.69
CA PRO A 177 83.64 43.67 39.19
C PRO A 177 84.52 43.13 40.44
N LEU A 178 84.66 41.78 40.67
CA LEU A 178 85.83 40.93 41.20
C LEU A 178 86.04 40.52 42.75
N PRO A 179 87.05 39.68 43.25
CA PRO A 179 87.15 38.16 43.24
C PRO A 179 87.27 37.23 44.58
N PRO A 180 88.41 36.64 45.12
CA PRO A 180 88.50 35.21 45.64
C PRO A 180 89.33 34.90 46.97
N THR A 181 89.66 33.62 47.40
CA THR A 181 90.99 33.09 47.97
C THR A 181 91.14 31.68 48.73
N ILE A 182 91.95 30.71 48.19
CA ILE A 182 93.00 29.71 48.75
C ILE A 182 92.63 28.42 49.68
N PRO A 183 93.51 27.53 50.27
CA PRO A 183 93.61 26.04 49.93
C PRO A 183 93.91 24.91 51.04
N THR A 184 94.30 23.66 50.60
CA THR A 184 95.18 22.58 51.24
C THR A 184 94.64 21.61 52.36
N THR A 185 95.20 20.41 52.74
CA THR A 185 96.43 19.59 52.38
C THR A 185 96.36 18.03 52.68
N ALA A 186 96.97 17.19 51.81
CA ALA A 186 97.88 16.00 51.95
C ALA A 186 97.88 14.83 53.03
N THR A 187 97.88 13.57 52.52
CA THR A 187 98.73 12.34 52.83
C THR A 187 98.75 11.47 54.13
N ALA A 188 98.99 10.15 53.93
CA ALA A 188 99.72 9.13 54.76
C ALA A 188 99.01 8.38 55.93
N THR A 189 99.35 7.13 56.38
CA THR A 189 100.01 5.89 55.83
C THR A 189 99.82 4.67 56.78
N SER A 190 100.06 3.42 56.29
CA SER A 190 100.46 2.17 57.02
C SER A 190 99.39 1.41 57.87
N ARG A 191 99.10 0.12 57.61
CA ARG A 191 99.72 -1.20 58.03
C ARG A 191 99.39 -1.66 59.47
N VAL A 192 99.23 -2.95 59.83
CA VAL A 192 98.73 -4.22 59.22
C VAL A 192 99.04 -5.37 60.22
N THR A 193 98.10 -6.29 60.48
CA THR A 193 98.38 -7.65 61.01
C THR A 193 97.22 -8.61 60.66
N PRO A 194 97.47 -9.90 60.32
CA PRO A 194 96.55 -10.63 59.45
C PRO A 194 95.86 -11.82 60.15
N ALA A 195 94.67 -11.55 60.69
CA ALA A 195 93.68 -12.58 61.06
C ALA A 195 92.26 -12.06 60.77
N ASP A 196 91.95 -10.86 61.26
CA ASP A 196 90.70 -10.14 60.98
C ASP A 196 90.57 -9.69 59.51
N ASP A 197 91.66 -9.76 58.73
CA ASP A 197 91.74 -9.20 57.37
C ASP A 197 90.73 -9.82 56.38
N GLN A 198 90.28 -11.07 56.56
CA GLN A 198 89.27 -11.67 55.68
C GLN A 198 87.86 -11.11 55.94
N GLU A 199 87.38 -11.10 57.19
CA GLU A 199 86.09 -10.51 57.53
C GLU A 199 86.08 -8.99 57.30
N LEU A 200 87.19 -8.30 57.58
CA LEU A 200 87.35 -6.90 57.21
C LEU A 200 87.39 -6.68 55.70
N GLN A 201 87.94 -7.61 54.90
CA GLN A 201 87.87 -7.51 53.43
C GLN A 201 86.45 -7.68 52.92
N GLU A 202 85.68 -8.66 53.41
CA GLU A 202 84.28 -8.83 53.02
C GLU A 202 83.43 -7.62 53.44
N LEU A 203 83.55 -7.14 54.68
CA LEU A 203 82.81 -5.97 55.14
C LEU A 203 83.22 -4.69 54.38
N ARG A 204 84.52 -4.48 54.10
CA ARG A 204 85.00 -3.37 53.26
C ARG A 204 84.65 -3.51 51.77
N ALA A 205 84.36 -4.72 51.28
CA ALA A 205 83.81 -4.93 49.95
C ALA A 205 82.31 -4.61 49.93
N LYS A 206 81.56 -5.07 50.94
CA LYS A 206 80.11 -4.84 51.08
C LYS A 206 79.79 -3.36 51.31
N ILE A 207 80.61 -2.66 52.11
CA ILE A 207 80.56 -1.20 52.27
C ILE A 207 80.85 -0.51 50.92
N ARG A 208 81.93 -0.87 50.20
CA ARG A 208 82.21 -0.29 48.87
C ARG A 208 81.09 -0.51 47.85
N VAL A 209 80.39 -1.65 47.88
CA VAL A 209 79.23 -1.90 47.00
C VAL A 209 78.03 -1.02 47.38
N LEU A 210 77.80 -0.76 48.66
CA LEU A 210 76.74 0.15 49.12
C LEU A 210 77.10 1.63 48.89
N GLU A 211 78.37 1.99 49.00
CA GLU A 211 78.89 3.32 48.64
C GLU A 211 78.84 3.57 47.14
N ALA A 212 79.19 2.56 46.32
CA ALA A 212 79.03 2.61 44.86
C ALA A 212 77.54 2.79 44.49
N LYS A 213 76.63 1.99 45.05
CA LYS A 213 75.19 2.17 44.81
C LYS A 213 74.70 3.56 45.20
N ARG A 214 75.07 4.10 46.37
CA ARG A 214 74.74 5.49 46.73
C ARG A 214 75.35 6.53 45.80
N ALA A 215 76.54 6.28 45.24
CA ALA A 215 77.17 7.16 44.27
C ALA A 215 76.45 7.11 42.91
N ASP A 216 75.94 5.95 42.51
CA ASP A 216 75.16 5.75 41.28
C ASP A 216 73.71 6.26 41.42
N ASP A 217 73.07 6.08 42.57
CA ASP A 217 71.80 6.74 42.94
C ASP A 217 71.95 8.27 42.89
N ALA A 218 73.04 8.81 43.47
CA ALA A 218 73.35 10.24 43.43
C ALA A 218 73.78 10.76 42.05
N ARG A 219 74.23 9.88 41.14
CA ARG A 219 74.41 10.19 39.71
C ARG A 219 73.06 10.24 39.00
N HIS A 220 72.17 9.27 39.23
CA HIS A 220 70.81 9.25 38.68
C HIS A 220 70.01 10.48 39.08
N VAL A 221 70.06 10.91 40.35
CA VAL A 221 69.38 12.14 40.80
C VAL A 221 69.91 13.37 40.02
N ARG A 222 71.23 13.52 39.90
CA ARG A 222 71.81 14.64 39.12
C ARG A 222 71.49 14.56 37.63
N GLU A 223 71.43 13.36 37.07
CA GLU A 223 71.06 13.16 35.67
C GLU A 223 69.61 13.57 35.42
N LEU A 224 68.70 13.23 36.33
CA LEU A 224 67.30 13.69 36.31
C LEU A 224 67.19 15.21 36.52
N GLU A 225 67.99 15.81 37.41
CA GLU A 225 68.09 17.27 37.57
C GLU A 225 68.57 17.95 36.28
N THR A 226 69.58 17.40 35.58
CA THR A 226 70.02 17.93 34.28
C THR A 226 68.97 17.75 33.19
N ARG A 227 68.32 16.58 33.09
CA ARG A 227 67.24 16.33 32.12
C ARG A 227 66.04 17.25 32.35
N LEU A 228 65.76 17.63 33.61
CA LEU A 228 64.72 18.61 33.95
C LEU A 228 65.13 20.04 33.55
N ALA A 229 66.36 20.46 33.83
CA ALA A 229 66.87 21.76 33.38
C ALA A 229 66.90 21.88 31.85
N ASP A 230 67.28 20.80 31.14
CA ASP A 230 67.22 20.72 29.68
C ASP A 230 65.78 20.87 29.19
N ALA A 231 64.82 20.15 29.80
CA ALA A 231 63.40 20.24 29.46
C ALA A 231 62.81 21.65 29.67
N GLU A 232 63.15 22.32 30.78
CA GLU A 232 62.78 23.72 31.02
C GLU A 232 63.38 24.65 29.95
N SER A 233 64.61 24.39 29.50
CA SER A 233 65.24 25.14 28.40
C SER A 233 64.50 24.98 27.06
N PHE A 234 64.04 23.77 26.74
CA PHE A 234 63.23 23.51 25.53
C PHE A 234 61.86 24.19 25.60
N ILE A 235 61.21 24.21 26.78
CA ILE A 235 59.96 24.95 27.00
C ILE A 235 60.18 26.47 26.82
N ALA A 236 61.29 27.02 27.30
CA ALA A 236 61.66 28.43 27.10
C ALA A 236 62.04 28.78 25.64
N LEU A 237 62.52 27.81 24.85
CA LEU A 237 62.81 27.96 23.42
C LEU A 237 61.55 27.87 22.54
N ARG A 238 60.54 27.10 22.94
CA ARG A 238 59.28 26.90 22.19
C ARG A 238 58.65 28.20 21.64
N PRO A 239 58.39 29.27 22.41
CA PRO A 239 57.80 30.50 21.86
C PRO A 239 58.70 31.22 20.84
N LYS A 240 60.04 31.10 20.95
CA LYS A 240 60.98 31.65 19.97
C LYS A 240 60.96 30.87 18.66
N LEU A 241 60.80 29.54 18.75
CA LEU A 241 60.60 28.68 17.57
C LEU A 241 59.24 28.94 16.91
N THR A 242 58.16 29.12 17.68
CA THR A 242 56.85 29.52 17.14
C THR A 242 56.90 30.89 16.45
N ALA A 243 57.63 31.86 17.01
CA ALA A 243 57.83 33.17 16.37
C ALA A 243 58.60 33.05 15.03
N LYS A 244 59.68 32.27 14.98
CA LYS A 244 60.40 31.99 13.72
C LYS A 244 59.56 31.24 12.70
N LEU A 245 58.80 30.23 13.12
CA LEU A 245 57.91 29.46 12.25
C LEU A 245 56.85 30.39 11.63
N ASN A 246 56.36 31.38 12.37
CA ASN A 246 55.44 32.39 11.86
C ASN A 246 56.11 33.39 10.90
N SER A 247 57.35 33.83 11.15
CA SER A 247 58.06 34.70 10.18
C SER A 247 58.38 33.95 8.89
N GLN A 248 58.85 32.71 8.98
CA GLN A 248 59.11 31.85 7.82
C GLN A 248 57.83 31.51 7.04
N LYS A 249 56.66 31.46 7.71
CA LYS A 249 55.37 31.37 7.05
C LYS A 249 55.01 32.65 6.27
N THR A 250 55.28 33.84 6.81
CA THR A 250 55.06 35.08 6.04
C THR A 250 56.05 35.22 4.89
N GLU A 251 57.33 34.91 5.11
CA GLU A 251 58.37 34.88 4.07
C GLU A 251 58.00 33.90 2.94
N LEU A 252 57.48 32.70 3.26
CA LEU A 252 56.99 31.74 2.26
C LEU A 252 55.74 32.20 1.51
N ILE A 253 54.90 33.08 2.06
CA ILE A 253 53.74 33.64 1.36
C ILE A 253 54.20 34.75 0.40
N GLU A 254 55.13 35.60 0.82
CA GLU A 254 55.73 36.64 -0.03
C GLU A 254 56.50 36.02 -1.20
N VAL A 255 57.40 35.07 -0.95
CA VAL A 255 58.16 34.34 -1.99
C VAL A 255 57.25 33.56 -2.94
N ARG A 256 56.11 33.01 -2.46
CA ARG A 256 55.11 32.38 -3.35
C ARG A 256 54.41 33.38 -4.26
N ARG A 257 54.21 34.62 -3.82
CA ARG A 257 53.64 35.67 -4.67
C ARG A 257 54.66 36.15 -5.69
N GLU A 258 55.91 36.36 -5.28
CA GLU A 258 57.02 36.69 -6.19
C GLU A 258 57.25 35.58 -7.22
N LEU A 259 57.12 34.31 -6.85
CA LEU A 259 57.16 33.17 -7.78
C LEU A 259 56.03 33.22 -8.82
N ALA A 260 54.80 33.55 -8.40
CA ALA A 260 53.67 33.67 -9.33
C ALA A 260 53.83 34.89 -10.27
N ASP A 261 54.24 36.04 -9.72
CA ASP A 261 54.55 37.25 -10.47
C ASP A 261 55.67 36.96 -11.51
N ALA A 262 56.70 36.18 -11.14
CA ALA A 262 57.79 35.75 -12.03
C ALA A 262 57.36 34.69 -13.07
N GLN A 263 56.49 33.73 -12.71
CA GLN A 263 55.94 32.74 -13.64
C GLN A 263 55.07 33.39 -14.72
N GLN A 264 54.27 34.40 -14.36
CA GLN A 264 53.50 35.16 -15.34
C GLN A 264 54.41 35.96 -16.30
N LEU A 265 55.53 36.51 -15.80
CA LEU A 265 56.55 37.15 -16.64
C LEU A 265 57.28 36.13 -17.54
N ALA A 266 57.52 34.91 -17.08
CA ALA A 266 58.12 33.84 -17.88
C ALA A 266 57.20 33.43 -19.05
N GLN A 267 55.90 33.22 -18.80
CA GLN A 267 54.92 32.92 -19.86
C GLN A 267 54.82 34.04 -20.91
N LEU A 268 54.91 35.31 -20.49
CA LEU A 268 54.96 36.46 -21.40
C LEU A 268 56.29 36.58 -22.15
N ALA A 269 57.37 35.97 -21.66
CA ALA A 269 58.64 35.84 -22.39
C ALA A 269 58.61 34.67 -23.38
N GLU A 270 58.05 33.52 -22.98
CA GLU A 270 57.85 32.34 -23.84
C GLU A 270 56.99 32.69 -25.06
N ALA A 271 55.88 33.41 -24.89
CA ALA A 271 55.06 33.89 -26.01
C ALA A 271 55.88 34.74 -27.01
N ARG A 272 56.75 35.63 -26.51
CA ARG A 272 57.65 36.44 -27.36
C ARG A 272 58.78 35.64 -28.00
N ILE A 273 59.18 34.51 -27.41
CA ILE A 273 60.14 33.59 -28.00
C ILE A 273 59.48 32.86 -29.19
N VAL A 274 58.21 32.47 -29.08
CA VAL A 274 57.43 31.92 -30.21
C VAL A 274 57.27 32.97 -31.32
N ASP A 275 56.83 34.20 -31.00
CA ASP A 275 56.72 35.31 -31.96
C ASP A 275 58.06 35.57 -32.71
N ALA A 276 59.19 35.38 -32.02
CA ALA A 276 60.54 35.54 -32.57
C ALA A 276 61.05 34.31 -33.33
N GLN A 277 60.58 33.11 -32.99
CA GLN A 277 60.86 31.87 -33.73
C GLN A 277 60.14 31.88 -35.08
N GLU A 278 58.86 32.28 -35.14
CA GLU A 278 58.14 32.45 -36.42
C GLU A 278 58.84 33.48 -37.34
N GLN A 279 59.37 34.56 -36.77
CA GLN A 279 60.18 35.55 -37.51
C GLN A 279 61.54 34.98 -37.96
N LEU A 280 62.18 34.14 -37.15
CA LEU A 280 63.44 33.48 -37.51
C LEU A 280 63.24 32.43 -38.61
N GLU A 281 62.15 31.66 -38.59
CA GLU A 281 61.82 30.67 -39.63
C GLU A 281 61.59 31.36 -40.99
N MET A 282 60.88 32.48 -41.03
CA MET A 282 60.75 33.29 -42.25
C MET A 282 62.10 33.82 -42.74
N ALA A 283 62.96 34.32 -41.83
CA ALA A 283 64.28 34.83 -42.18
C ALA A 283 65.28 33.74 -42.60
N MET A 284 65.12 32.51 -42.09
CA MET A 284 65.91 31.35 -42.51
C MET A 284 65.57 30.92 -43.95
N LEU A 285 64.29 30.95 -44.33
CA LEU A 285 63.88 30.69 -45.72
C LEU A 285 64.47 31.72 -46.70
N ASP A 286 64.44 33.01 -46.36
CA ASP A 286 65.10 34.07 -47.16
C ASP A 286 66.62 33.90 -47.22
N LYS A 287 67.25 33.36 -46.16
CA LYS A 287 68.68 33.04 -46.10
C LYS A 287 69.05 31.86 -46.99
N GLU A 288 68.31 30.75 -46.95
CA GLU A 288 68.56 29.57 -47.80
C GLU A 288 68.48 29.92 -49.30
N VAL A 289 67.48 30.74 -49.69
CA VAL A 289 67.34 31.27 -51.07
C VAL A 289 68.46 32.24 -51.47
N ALA A 290 69.16 32.84 -50.50
CA ALA A 290 70.34 33.66 -50.75
C ALA A 290 71.63 32.83 -50.81
N GLU A 291 71.75 31.77 -50.02
CA GLU A 291 72.92 30.88 -50.00
C GLU A 291 72.99 30.00 -51.26
N GLU A 292 71.88 29.45 -51.76
CA GLU A 292 71.82 28.75 -53.06
C GLU A 292 72.38 29.63 -54.20
N ARG A 293 72.15 30.95 -54.14
CA ARG A 293 72.66 31.93 -55.12
C ARG A 293 74.13 32.30 -54.89
N ALA A 294 74.64 32.15 -53.69
CA ALA A 294 76.04 32.42 -53.35
C ALA A 294 76.93 31.25 -53.76
N GLU A 295 76.55 30.01 -53.42
CA GLU A 295 77.30 28.79 -53.79
C GLU A 295 77.50 28.68 -55.31
N VAL A 296 76.45 28.98 -56.10
CA VAL A 296 76.54 29.03 -57.57
C VAL A 296 77.62 30.02 -58.03
N ALA A 297 77.71 31.20 -57.44
CA ALA A 297 78.70 32.22 -57.80
C ALA A 297 80.12 31.89 -57.32
N GLU A 298 80.27 31.15 -56.21
CA GLU A 298 81.58 30.70 -55.73
C GLU A 298 82.17 29.60 -56.63
N THR A 299 81.36 28.67 -57.15
CA THR A 299 81.84 27.66 -58.11
C THR A 299 82.35 28.27 -59.43
N GLU A 300 81.76 29.38 -59.89
CA GLU A 300 82.28 30.14 -61.05
C GLU A 300 83.62 30.85 -60.75
N LEU A 301 83.89 31.16 -59.47
CA LEU A 301 85.15 31.78 -59.05
C LEU A 301 86.28 30.74 -58.95
N GLU A 302 86.03 29.58 -58.34
CA GLU A 302 87.04 28.53 -58.15
C GLU A 302 87.64 28.07 -59.49
N GLU A 303 86.79 27.82 -60.50
CA GLU A 303 87.22 27.42 -61.86
C GLU A 303 88.16 28.46 -62.52
N MET A 304 88.09 29.73 -62.11
CA MET A 304 88.97 30.80 -62.58
C MET A 304 90.27 30.90 -61.78
N THR A 305 90.29 30.45 -60.52
CA THR A 305 91.50 30.47 -59.68
C THR A 305 92.47 29.33 -59.97
N GLU A 306 91.99 28.10 -60.23
CA GLU A 306 92.86 26.97 -60.60
C GLU A 306 93.69 27.28 -61.85
N ARG A 307 93.06 27.94 -62.83
CA ARG A 307 93.69 28.40 -64.08
C ARG A 307 94.82 29.41 -63.86
N LEU A 308 94.84 30.09 -62.71
CA LEU A 308 95.85 31.10 -62.35
C LEU A 308 97.05 30.43 -61.65
N ALA A 309 96.79 29.54 -60.69
CA ALA A 309 97.84 28.85 -59.92
C ALA A 309 98.82 28.04 -60.79
N VAL A 310 98.34 27.45 -61.90
CA VAL A 310 99.19 26.75 -62.88
C VAL A 310 100.26 27.67 -63.49
N VAL A 311 99.95 28.95 -63.72
CA VAL A 311 100.84 29.91 -64.37
C VAL A 311 101.94 30.42 -63.42
N GLU A 312 101.69 30.46 -62.11
CA GLU A 312 102.67 30.95 -61.13
C GLU A 312 103.82 29.95 -60.91
N VAL A 313 103.54 28.64 -60.93
CA VAL A 313 104.55 27.59 -60.76
C VAL A 313 105.59 27.61 -61.89
N GLU A 314 105.22 28.00 -63.11
CA GLU A 314 106.15 28.12 -64.24
C GLU A 314 107.19 29.24 -64.06
N LEU A 315 106.92 30.25 -63.21
CA LEU A 315 107.77 31.42 -63.04
C LEU A 315 108.90 31.26 -62.02
N ASP A 316 108.72 30.46 -60.96
CA ASP A 316 109.72 30.35 -59.88
C ASP A 316 110.85 29.36 -60.20
N VAL A 317 110.59 28.32 -60.99
CA VAL A 317 111.62 27.37 -61.49
C VAL A 317 112.73 28.10 -62.28
N LEU A 318 112.46 29.29 -62.81
CA LEU A 318 113.40 30.11 -63.58
C LEU A 318 114.34 30.98 -62.72
N LYS A 319 114.14 31.08 -61.40
CA LYS A 319 114.84 32.08 -60.54
C LYS A 319 116.08 31.57 -59.82
N GLU A 320 116.13 30.30 -59.41
CA GLU A 320 117.22 29.78 -58.54
C GLU A 320 118.52 29.41 -59.32
N GLY A 321 118.72 29.95 -60.53
CA GLY A 321 119.72 29.52 -61.51
C GLY A 321 121.19 29.96 -61.29
N GLY A 322 121.50 30.77 -60.27
CA GLY A 322 122.88 31.02 -59.77
C GLY A 322 123.54 32.39 -60.08
N GLN A 323 124.66 32.68 -59.37
CA GLN A 323 125.67 33.73 -59.68
C GLN A 323 126.95 33.59 -58.79
N GLU A 324 128.14 34.03 -59.25
CA GLU A 324 129.45 33.97 -58.53
C GLU A 324 130.32 35.25 -58.72
N GLY A 325 131.28 35.55 -57.80
CA GLY A 325 132.57 36.21 -58.18
C GLY A 325 133.24 37.34 -57.32
N GLN A 326 134.38 37.01 -56.66
CA GLN A 326 135.73 37.68 -56.74
C GLN A 326 136.08 39.05 -56.03
N GLY A 327 137.26 39.16 -55.35
CA GLY A 327 137.97 40.49 -55.27
C GLY A 327 139.08 40.97 -54.26
N GLN A 328 139.89 40.16 -53.53
CA GLN A 328 141.19 40.58 -52.85
C GLN A 328 141.08 41.58 -51.63
N GLY A 329 142.05 41.88 -50.72
CA GLY A 329 143.44 41.42 -50.42
C GLY A 329 144.16 42.07 -49.20
N ASP A 330 145.50 41.90 -49.16
CA ASP A 330 146.57 42.62 -48.39
C ASP A 330 146.58 42.46 -46.82
N ASP A 331 147.60 42.76 -45.97
CA ASP A 331 148.88 43.55 -45.97
C ASP A 331 149.96 42.94 -44.98
N GLU A 332 151.12 43.56 -44.71
CA GLU A 332 152.25 43.09 -43.82
C GLU A 332 152.03 43.33 -42.28
N ASP A 333 152.81 42.90 -41.26
CA ASP A 333 154.12 42.19 -41.03
C ASP A 333 153.95 41.25 -39.76
N ALA A 334 154.86 40.75 -38.88
CA ALA A 334 156.29 40.95 -38.56
C ALA A 334 157.00 39.78 -37.82
N GLY A 335 158.03 39.20 -38.45
CA GLY A 335 159.15 38.48 -37.79
C GLY A 335 158.89 37.07 -37.16
N ASN A 336 159.84 36.43 -36.46
CA ASN A 336 161.29 36.72 -36.34
C ASN A 336 162.17 35.47 -35.99
N LYS A 337 163.41 35.49 -36.48
CA LYS A 337 164.64 34.67 -36.20
C LYS A 337 164.62 33.35 -35.36
N SER A 338 164.41 32.23 -36.06
CA SER A 338 165.41 31.17 -36.41
C SER A 338 166.54 30.72 -35.43
N MET A 339 166.63 29.39 -35.13
CA MET A 339 167.68 28.47 -35.66
C MET A 339 167.63 26.97 -35.20
N SER A 340 168.00 26.07 -36.12
CA SER A 340 168.69 24.75 -36.02
C SER A 340 168.17 23.50 -35.22
N ALA A 341 167.93 22.41 -35.98
CA ALA A 341 168.25 20.97 -35.78
C ALA A 341 167.93 20.17 -34.48
N GLY A 342 167.40 18.93 -34.65
CA GLY A 342 167.49 17.84 -33.65
C GLY A 342 166.25 16.97 -33.35
N LYS A 343 165.20 16.96 -34.19
CA LYS A 343 163.82 16.70 -33.71
C LYS A 343 163.27 15.25 -33.66
N ASP A 344 163.80 14.29 -34.41
CA ASP A 344 163.00 13.09 -34.74
C ASP A 344 162.84 12.06 -33.59
N SER A 345 163.76 12.02 -32.62
CA SER A 345 163.78 10.95 -31.60
C SER A 345 162.76 11.10 -30.47
N LEU A 346 162.12 12.27 -30.30
CA LEU A 346 161.25 12.52 -29.13
C LEU A 346 159.75 12.34 -29.43
N ALA A 347 159.32 12.65 -30.65
CA ALA A 347 157.90 12.67 -31.03
C ALA A 347 157.26 11.26 -31.00
N TYR A 348 158.00 10.23 -31.41
CA TYR A 348 157.51 8.86 -31.50
C TYR A 348 157.06 8.30 -30.14
N ILE A 349 157.85 8.55 -29.09
CA ILE A 349 157.63 8.02 -27.73
C ILE A 349 156.39 8.67 -27.06
N GLN A 350 155.98 9.87 -27.50
CA GLN A 350 154.77 10.51 -26.97
C GLN A 350 153.47 9.95 -27.57
N LEU A 351 153.48 9.55 -28.85
CA LEU A 351 152.31 8.99 -29.54
C LEU A 351 151.91 7.61 -29.00
N GLU A 352 152.88 6.76 -28.67
CA GLU A 352 152.64 5.39 -28.20
C GLU A 352 151.81 5.38 -26.90
N LYS A 353 152.18 6.23 -25.93
CA LYS A 353 151.45 6.40 -24.65
C LYS A 353 150.08 7.08 -24.77
N GLN A 354 149.79 7.76 -25.88
CA GLN A 354 148.44 8.27 -26.16
C GLN A 354 147.53 7.15 -26.66
N ASN A 355 148.06 6.26 -27.51
CA ASN A 355 147.30 5.13 -28.07
C ASN A 355 146.91 4.07 -27.01
N GLU A 356 147.72 3.84 -25.98
CA GLU A 356 147.34 2.94 -24.87
C GLU A 356 146.12 3.47 -24.09
N ARG A 357 146.11 4.77 -23.75
CA ARG A 357 145.00 5.41 -23.02
C ARG A 357 143.68 5.35 -23.81
N LEU A 358 143.75 5.51 -25.13
CA LEU A 358 142.57 5.38 -26.00
C LEU A 358 142.00 3.96 -25.99
N LYS A 359 142.85 2.92 -25.90
CA LYS A 359 142.39 1.51 -25.79
C LYS A 359 141.69 1.23 -24.46
N GLU A 360 142.23 1.71 -23.33
CA GLU A 360 141.55 1.58 -22.03
C GLU A 360 140.22 2.34 -21.98
N ALA A 361 140.15 3.53 -22.58
CA ALA A 361 138.91 4.29 -22.69
C ALA A 361 137.84 3.55 -23.51
N LEU A 362 138.23 3.00 -24.67
CA LEU A 362 137.33 2.21 -25.53
C LEU A 362 136.83 0.93 -24.86
N LEU A 363 137.68 0.24 -24.08
CA LEU A 363 137.26 -0.94 -23.31
C LEU A 363 136.22 -0.58 -22.23
N ARG A 364 136.47 0.47 -21.42
CA ARG A 364 135.47 0.94 -20.45
C ARG A 364 134.15 1.35 -21.12
N LEU A 365 134.22 2.03 -22.27
CA LEU A 365 133.03 2.51 -22.98
C LEU A 365 132.22 1.35 -23.59
N ARG A 366 132.88 0.28 -24.05
CA ARG A 366 132.21 -0.98 -24.42
C ARG A 366 131.51 -1.61 -23.22
N ASP A 367 132.20 -1.73 -22.10
CA ASP A 367 131.69 -2.46 -20.93
C ASP A 367 130.51 -1.73 -20.29
N MET A 368 130.58 -0.39 -20.17
CA MET A 368 129.44 0.44 -19.79
C MET A 368 128.27 0.33 -20.78
N SER A 369 128.54 0.27 -22.08
CA SER A 369 127.49 0.08 -23.09
C SER A 369 126.76 -1.26 -22.90
N GLN A 370 127.50 -2.36 -22.70
CA GLN A 370 126.90 -3.68 -22.44
C GLN A 370 126.11 -3.73 -21.14
N GLU A 371 126.57 -3.06 -20.08
CA GLU A 371 125.82 -2.95 -18.82
C GLU A 371 124.51 -2.18 -19.01
N THR A 372 124.52 -1.04 -19.70
CA THR A 372 123.29 -0.29 -20.02
C THR A 372 122.33 -1.04 -20.94
N GLU A 373 122.84 -1.79 -21.93
CA GLU A 373 122.02 -2.63 -22.81
C GLU A 373 121.36 -3.78 -22.02
N GLN A 374 122.10 -4.40 -21.09
CA GLN A 374 121.57 -5.47 -20.25
C GLN A 374 120.52 -4.95 -19.25
N GLU A 375 120.70 -3.75 -18.71
CA GLU A 375 119.70 -3.11 -17.84
C GLU A 375 118.43 -2.71 -18.62
N GLN A 376 118.57 -2.15 -19.83
CA GLN A 376 117.43 -1.88 -20.72
C GLN A 376 116.66 -3.16 -21.10
N ARG A 377 117.37 -4.25 -21.44
CA ARG A 377 116.75 -5.56 -21.73
C ARG A 377 115.98 -6.12 -20.52
N ARG A 378 116.48 -5.93 -19.29
CA ARG A 378 115.74 -6.27 -18.06
C ARG A 378 114.49 -5.41 -17.89
N ARG A 379 114.60 -4.10 -18.11
CA ARG A 379 113.47 -3.15 -18.02
C ARG A 379 112.36 -3.49 -19.01
N ILE A 380 112.71 -3.90 -20.22
CA ILE A 380 111.76 -4.36 -21.24
C ILE A 380 111.04 -5.62 -20.77
N ALA A 381 111.76 -6.66 -20.33
CA ALA A 381 111.16 -7.90 -19.84
C ALA A 381 110.28 -7.72 -18.57
N GLU A 382 110.58 -6.72 -17.74
CA GLU A 382 109.75 -6.32 -16.61
C GLU A 382 108.43 -5.67 -17.09
N MET A 383 108.50 -4.71 -18.02
CA MET A 383 107.31 -4.08 -18.61
C MET A 383 106.47 -5.05 -19.45
N GLU A 384 107.07 -5.97 -20.19
CA GLU A 384 106.36 -7.02 -20.95
C GLU A 384 105.54 -7.91 -20.01
N LYS A 385 106.08 -8.26 -18.84
CA LYS A 385 105.38 -9.03 -17.81
C LYS A 385 104.24 -8.22 -17.19
N ASP A 386 104.45 -6.94 -16.90
CA ASP A 386 103.42 -6.07 -16.33
C ASP A 386 102.27 -5.81 -17.32
N VAL A 387 102.55 -5.73 -18.64
CA VAL A 387 101.53 -5.68 -19.69
C VAL A 387 100.66 -6.95 -19.70
N VAL A 388 101.27 -8.14 -19.66
CA VAL A 388 100.49 -9.40 -19.58
C VAL A 388 99.63 -9.45 -18.31
N GLY A 389 100.13 -8.94 -17.18
CA GLY A 389 99.33 -8.82 -15.95
C GLY A 389 98.18 -7.82 -16.05
N ILE A 390 98.33 -6.76 -16.86
CA ILE A 390 97.24 -5.81 -17.17
C ILE A 390 96.20 -6.46 -18.08
N ASP A 391 96.60 -7.21 -19.10
CA ASP A 391 95.69 -7.93 -20.01
C ASP A 391 94.84 -8.96 -19.25
N GLU A 392 95.45 -9.73 -18.34
CA GLU A 392 94.73 -10.64 -17.44
C GLU A 392 93.74 -9.89 -16.53
N LEU A 393 94.12 -8.73 -16.00
CA LEU A 393 93.23 -7.90 -15.18
C LEU A 393 92.10 -7.27 -15.98
N GLN A 394 92.33 -6.88 -17.24
CA GLN A 394 91.28 -6.38 -18.14
C GLN A 394 90.26 -7.47 -18.47
N SER A 395 90.72 -8.68 -18.82
CA SER A 395 89.81 -9.82 -19.06
C SER A 395 88.95 -10.17 -17.83
N ASN A 396 89.53 -10.11 -16.62
CA ASN A 396 88.78 -10.27 -15.38
C ASN A 396 87.80 -9.10 -15.11
N TYR A 397 88.18 -7.87 -15.44
CA TYR A 397 87.31 -6.70 -15.35
C TYR A 397 86.11 -6.81 -16.31
N GLU A 398 86.34 -7.08 -17.59
CA GLU A 398 85.27 -7.25 -18.60
C GLU A 398 84.30 -8.37 -18.22
N THR A 399 84.82 -9.54 -17.79
CA THR A 399 83.95 -10.66 -17.38
C THR A 399 83.23 -10.41 -16.06
N THR A 400 83.67 -9.49 -15.20
CA THR A 400 82.89 -9.02 -14.04
C THR A 400 81.89 -7.94 -14.42
N GLN A 401 82.23 -7.04 -15.36
CA GLN A 401 81.32 -6.02 -15.89
C GLN A 401 80.12 -6.65 -16.63
N ILE A 402 80.34 -7.70 -17.42
CA ILE A 402 79.26 -8.46 -18.08
C ILE A 402 78.36 -9.15 -17.04
N LYS A 403 78.93 -9.70 -15.96
CA LYS A 403 78.15 -10.30 -14.86
C LYS A 403 77.34 -9.26 -14.08
N LEU A 404 77.90 -8.07 -13.87
CA LEU A 404 77.23 -6.94 -13.23
C LEU A 404 76.04 -6.49 -14.09
N ALA A 405 76.25 -6.20 -15.38
CA ALA A 405 75.19 -5.80 -16.31
C ALA A 405 74.06 -6.84 -16.40
N ASN A 406 74.39 -8.14 -16.45
CA ASN A 406 73.40 -9.21 -16.43
C ASN A 406 72.60 -9.26 -15.11
N ALA A 407 73.23 -8.96 -13.97
CA ALA A 407 72.55 -8.88 -12.68
C ALA A 407 71.69 -7.61 -12.56
N GLU A 408 72.14 -6.48 -13.10
CA GLU A 408 71.38 -5.23 -13.18
C GLU A 408 70.11 -5.39 -14.03
N ILE A 409 70.20 -6.06 -15.19
CA ILE A 409 69.04 -6.40 -16.03
C ILE A 409 68.06 -7.31 -15.27
N GLN A 410 68.55 -8.34 -14.58
CA GLN A 410 67.70 -9.24 -13.77
C GLN A 410 67.03 -8.51 -12.59
N ILE A 411 67.68 -7.51 -12.00
CA ILE A 411 67.11 -6.65 -10.96
C ILE A 411 66.00 -5.78 -11.56
N GLU A 412 66.17 -5.24 -12.78
CA GLU A 412 65.15 -4.42 -13.43
C GLU A 412 63.90 -5.23 -13.84
N ASP A 413 64.09 -6.42 -14.42
CA ASP A 413 62.98 -7.34 -14.74
C ASP A 413 62.17 -7.72 -13.50
N LEU A 414 62.83 -7.89 -12.33
CA LEU A 414 62.18 -8.21 -11.06
C LEU A 414 61.48 -7.00 -10.43
N LYS A 415 61.97 -5.76 -10.62
CA LYS A 415 61.23 -4.55 -10.25
C LYS A 415 59.96 -4.41 -11.08
N MET A 416 60.06 -4.55 -12.40
CA MET A 416 58.92 -4.41 -13.31
C MET A 416 57.80 -5.41 -12.97
N GLN A 417 58.15 -6.66 -12.66
CA GLN A 417 57.19 -7.66 -12.18
C GLN A 417 56.56 -7.33 -10.82
N LEU A 418 57.28 -6.63 -9.93
CA LEU A 418 56.75 -6.17 -8.66
C LEU A 418 55.82 -4.97 -8.84
N ASP A 419 56.18 -4.01 -9.70
CA ASP A 419 55.36 -2.83 -10.01
C ASP A 419 54.07 -3.22 -10.75
N ASP A 420 54.12 -4.18 -11.69
CA ASP A 420 52.94 -4.78 -12.33
C ASP A 420 52.03 -5.47 -11.30
N ALA A 421 52.60 -6.19 -10.33
CA ALA A 421 51.84 -6.86 -9.27
C ALA A 421 51.20 -5.85 -8.30
N LEU A 422 51.89 -4.78 -7.95
CA LEU A 422 51.37 -3.68 -7.12
C LEU A 422 50.25 -2.91 -7.84
N GLY A 423 50.40 -2.65 -9.15
CA GLY A 423 49.34 -2.05 -9.97
C GLY A 423 48.11 -2.95 -10.09
N ALA A 424 48.30 -4.27 -10.18
CA ALA A 424 47.20 -5.24 -10.14
C ALA A 424 46.50 -5.28 -8.77
N GLU A 425 47.25 -5.19 -7.65
CA GLU A 425 46.67 -5.08 -6.31
C GLU A 425 45.88 -3.78 -6.14
N GLU A 426 46.42 -2.63 -6.57
CA GLU A 426 45.73 -1.34 -6.48
C GLU A 426 44.42 -1.35 -7.30
N MET A 427 44.42 -1.89 -8.52
CA MET A 427 43.20 -2.06 -9.30
C MET A 427 42.18 -2.98 -8.60
N LEU A 428 42.63 -4.03 -7.91
CA LEU A 428 41.75 -4.95 -7.17
C LEU A 428 41.13 -4.24 -5.94
N VAL A 429 41.90 -3.41 -5.23
CA VAL A 429 41.41 -2.55 -4.14
C VAL A 429 40.38 -1.55 -4.68
N GLN A 430 40.71 -0.78 -5.73
CA GLN A 430 39.77 0.17 -6.34
C GLN A 430 38.49 -0.50 -6.85
N LEU A 431 38.58 -1.71 -7.42
CA LEU A 431 37.42 -2.48 -7.86
C LEU A 431 36.59 -3.04 -6.70
N THR A 432 37.20 -3.43 -5.58
CA THR A 432 36.48 -3.93 -4.40
C THR A 432 35.82 -2.80 -3.61
N GLU A 433 36.50 -1.66 -3.43
CA GLU A 433 35.88 -0.42 -2.91
C GLU A 433 34.70 0.03 -3.79
N ARG A 434 34.86 0.03 -5.12
CA ARG A 434 33.79 0.40 -6.04
C ARG A 434 32.60 -0.58 -5.98
N ASN A 435 32.85 -1.88 -5.87
CA ASN A 435 31.77 -2.87 -5.72
C ASN A 435 31.06 -2.76 -4.36
N LEU A 436 31.79 -2.44 -3.29
CA LEU A 436 31.20 -2.19 -1.97
C LEU A 436 30.28 -0.96 -2.01
N LEU A 437 30.77 0.18 -2.52
CA LEU A 437 30.00 1.42 -2.66
C LEU A 437 28.76 1.23 -3.57
N LEU A 438 28.86 0.43 -4.64
CA LEU A 438 27.71 0.10 -5.48
C LEU A 438 26.72 -0.83 -4.77
N GLY A 439 27.20 -1.76 -3.94
CA GLY A 439 26.36 -2.60 -3.08
C GLY A 439 25.60 -1.78 -2.04
N GLU A 440 26.29 -0.90 -1.32
CA GLU A 440 25.71 0.04 -0.36
C GLU A 440 24.67 0.96 -1.03
N LYS A 441 24.97 1.49 -2.23
CA LYS A 441 24.01 2.32 -2.99
C LYS A 441 22.79 1.52 -3.46
N ILE A 442 22.96 0.25 -3.83
CA ILE A 442 21.83 -0.64 -4.17
C ILE A 442 20.96 -0.91 -2.93
N GLU A 443 21.55 -1.12 -1.76
CA GLU A 443 20.81 -1.34 -0.52
C GLU A 443 20.08 -0.08 -0.05
N GLU A 444 20.72 1.09 -0.14
CA GLU A 444 20.06 2.39 0.09
C GLU A 444 18.85 2.56 -0.84
N MET A 445 19.01 2.27 -2.14
CA MET A 445 17.90 2.34 -3.10
C MET A 445 16.78 1.33 -2.78
N ARG A 446 17.11 0.12 -2.31
CA ARG A 446 16.11 -0.87 -1.86
C ARG A 446 15.29 -0.34 -0.69
N ILE A 447 15.94 0.18 0.35
CA ILE A 447 15.27 0.77 1.51
C ILE A 447 14.36 1.93 1.05
N THR A 448 14.82 2.80 0.15
CA THR A 448 13.94 3.87 -0.38
C THR A 448 12.78 3.36 -1.23
N ILE A 449 12.89 2.19 -1.89
CA ILE A 449 11.79 1.56 -2.61
C ILE A 449 10.80 0.96 -1.63
N GLU A 450 11.25 0.25 -0.59
CA GLU A 450 10.39 -0.31 0.46
C GLU A 450 9.64 0.79 1.24
N ASP A 451 10.30 1.91 1.57
CA ASP A 451 9.65 3.09 2.15
C ASP A 451 8.61 3.72 1.21
N LEU A 452 8.89 3.79 -0.10
CA LEU A 452 7.95 4.32 -1.10
C LEU A 452 6.78 3.37 -1.39
N GLU A 453 6.99 2.06 -1.34
CA GLU A 453 5.95 1.04 -1.45
C GLU A 453 5.03 1.07 -0.22
N ALA A 454 5.58 1.18 1.00
CA ALA A 454 4.79 1.36 2.22
C ALA A 454 4.02 2.70 2.25
N LEU A 455 4.61 3.79 1.74
CA LEU A 455 3.90 5.07 1.55
C LEU A 455 2.79 4.96 0.50
N ARG A 456 2.99 4.16 -0.55
CA ARG A 456 1.94 3.89 -1.54
C ARG A 456 0.82 3.04 -0.93
N GLU A 457 1.10 1.97 -0.20
CA GLU A 457 0.07 1.16 0.46
C GLU A 457 -0.80 2.02 1.39
N LEU A 458 -0.19 2.91 2.18
CA LEU A 458 -0.92 3.88 3.02
C LEU A 458 -1.77 4.86 2.21
N ASN A 459 -1.30 5.29 1.03
CA ASN A 459 -2.06 6.18 0.15
C ASN A 459 -3.22 5.44 -0.54
N ASP A 460 -3.00 4.21 -1.00
CA ASP A 460 -4.03 3.35 -1.61
C ASP A 460 -5.12 3.02 -0.55
N GLU A 461 -4.75 2.75 0.72
CA GLU A 461 -5.70 2.64 1.85
C GLU A 461 -6.48 3.95 2.09
N LEU A 462 -5.80 5.10 2.05
CA LEU A 462 -6.42 6.41 2.26
C LEU A 462 -7.39 6.78 1.13
N GLU A 463 -7.06 6.45 -0.11
CA GLU A 463 -7.94 6.61 -1.27
C GLU A 463 -9.16 5.68 -1.19
N GLU A 464 -9.01 4.43 -0.76
CA GLU A 464 -10.16 3.53 -0.50
C GLU A 464 -11.08 4.10 0.59
N ASN A 465 -10.54 4.54 1.73
CA ASN A 465 -11.31 5.22 2.77
C ASN A 465 -12.02 6.48 2.25
N HIS A 466 -11.37 7.27 1.39
CA HIS A 466 -11.99 8.45 0.78
C HIS A 466 -13.15 8.08 -0.14
N VAL A 467 -13.00 7.07 -1.01
CA VAL A 467 -14.07 6.57 -1.90
C VAL A 467 -15.22 5.98 -1.09
N GLU A 468 -14.96 5.27 0.02
CA GLU A 468 -16.03 4.82 0.93
C GLU A 468 -16.78 5.99 1.56
N THR A 469 -16.09 7.05 2.01
CA THR A 469 -16.76 8.24 2.56
C THR A 469 -17.53 9.04 1.51
N GLU A 470 -17.04 9.15 0.27
CA GLU A 470 -17.77 9.78 -0.84
C GLU A 470 -19.06 8.98 -1.14
N LYS A 471 -18.95 7.65 -1.21
CA LYS A 471 -20.09 6.75 -1.43
C LYS A 471 -21.12 6.84 -0.29
N ALA A 472 -20.69 6.88 0.97
CA ALA A 472 -21.59 7.07 2.11
C ALA A 472 -22.31 8.44 2.04
N MET A 473 -21.60 9.50 1.66
CA MET A 473 -22.20 10.84 1.46
C MET A 473 -23.17 10.88 0.27
N MET A 474 -22.93 10.10 -0.80
CA MET A 474 -23.88 9.94 -1.91
C MET A 474 -25.14 9.17 -1.48
N GLU A 475 -25.00 8.09 -0.71
CA GLU A 475 -26.14 7.34 -0.16
C GLU A 475 -26.99 8.22 0.79
N ASP A 476 -26.35 9.06 1.61
CA ASP A 476 -27.05 10.06 2.43
C ASP A 476 -27.75 11.12 1.56
N LEU A 477 -27.12 11.60 0.48
CA LEU A 477 -27.76 12.53 -0.46
C LEU A 477 -28.97 11.91 -1.16
N GLU A 478 -28.88 10.67 -1.64
CA GLU A 478 -30.03 9.96 -2.24
C GLU A 478 -31.17 9.76 -1.23
N ALA A 479 -30.85 9.46 0.02
CA ALA A 479 -31.82 9.37 1.11
C ALA A 479 -32.45 10.74 1.43
N LYS A 480 -31.70 11.85 1.32
CA LYS A 480 -32.23 13.21 1.44
C LYS A 480 -33.11 13.60 0.25
N ASP A 481 -32.73 13.25 -0.97
CA ASP A 481 -33.56 13.49 -2.16
C ASP A 481 -34.82 12.62 -2.18
N ALA A 482 -34.80 11.43 -1.58
CA ALA A 482 -36.02 10.65 -1.31
C ALA A 482 -36.93 11.37 -0.29
N GLN A 483 -36.36 11.87 0.82
CA GLN A 483 -37.10 12.67 1.81
C GLN A 483 -37.68 13.96 1.19
N ILE A 484 -36.91 14.69 0.38
CA ILE A 484 -37.34 15.90 -0.32
C ILE A 484 -38.49 15.59 -1.29
N ARG A 485 -38.38 14.54 -2.12
CA ARG A 485 -39.48 14.12 -3.01
C ARG A 485 -40.74 13.74 -2.25
N GLU A 486 -40.62 13.06 -1.09
CA GLU A 486 -41.77 12.75 -0.25
C GLU A 486 -42.39 14.01 0.38
N HIS A 487 -41.56 14.99 0.79
CA HIS A 487 -42.02 16.27 1.32
C HIS A 487 -42.67 17.17 0.26
N VAL A 488 -42.15 17.20 -0.96
CA VAL A 488 -42.78 17.89 -2.11
C VAL A 488 -44.14 17.27 -2.40
N ARG A 489 -44.24 15.94 -2.50
CA ARG A 489 -45.51 15.25 -2.72
C ARG A 489 -46.54 15.49 -1.59
N LYS A 490 -46.07 15.65 -0.34
CA LYS A 490 -46.91 16.05 0.80
C LYS A 490 -47.36 17.51 0.69
N ALA A 491 -46.50 18.40 0.19
CA ALA A 491 -46.87 19.80 -0.06
C ALA A 491 -47.91 19.89 -1.19
N GLU A 492 -47.67 19.26 -2.34
CA GLU A 492 -48.61 19.17 -3.47
C GLU A 492 -49.99 18.65 -3.02
N SER A 493 -50.03 17.58 -2.22
CA SER A 493 -51.29 17.03 -1.70
C SER A 493 -51.98 17.93 -0.67
N LEU A 494 -51.24 18.77 0.06
CA LEU A 494 -51.81 19.78 0.96
C LEU A 494 -52.26 21.03 0.20
N GLU A 495 -51.60 21.39 -0.90
CA GLU A 495 -51.99 22.47 -1.80
C GLU A 495 -53.25 22.08 -2.59
N GLU A 496 -53.34 20.85 -3.11
CA GLU A 496 -54.58 20.28 -3.68
C GLU A 496 -55.72 20.36 -2.65
N ALA A 497 -55.51 19.86 -1.43
CA ALA A 497 -56.51 19.94 -0.35
C ALA A 497 -56.86 21.40 0.04
N CYS A 498 -55.91 22.33 -0.01
CA CYS A 498 -56.18 23.76 0.22
C CYS A 498 -57.01 24.37 -0.92
N THR A 499 -56.74 24.03 -2.18
CA THR A 499 -57.54 24.52 -3.32
C THR A 499 -58.95 23.91 -3.36
N ASP A 500 -59.11 22.65 -2.95
CA ASP A 500 -60.43 22.05 -2.69
C ASP A 500 -61.15 22.79 -1.56
N LEU A 501 -60.47 23.08 -0.44
CA LEU A 501 -61.05 23.84 0.67
C LEU A 501 -61.40 25.27 0.26
N GLU A 502 -60.56 25.97 -0.49
CA GLU A 502 -60.86 27.28 -1.07
C GLU A 502 -62.03 27.22 -2.05
N GLY A 503 -62.14 26.13 -2.84
CA GLY A 503 -63.29 25.85 -3.69
C GLY A 503 -64.58 25.65 -2.91
N THR A 504 -64.55 24.91 -1.79
CA THR A 504 -65.72 24.80 -0.89
C THR A 504 -66.03 26.12 -0.17
N ILE A 505 -65.03 26.91 0.23
CA ILE A 505 -65.22 28.24 0.82
C ILE A 505 -65.79 29.21 -0.23
N GLY A 506 -65.41 29.07 -1.50
CA GLY A 506 -66.02 29.74 -2.65
C GLY A 506 -67.51 29.38 -2.76
N GLN A 507 -67.83 28.09 -2.79
CA GLN A 507 -69.22 27.59 -2.79
C GLN A 507 -70.00 28.03 -1.55
N PHE A 508 -69.39 28.10 -0.36
CA PHE A 508 -70.04 28.62 0.85
C PHE A 508 -70.24 30.14 0.80
N ARG A 509 -69.33 30.91 0.16
CA ARG A 509 -69.51 32.35 -0.08
C ARG A 509 -70.60 32.60 -1.11
N GLU A 510 -70.61 31.86 -2.22
CA GLU A 510 -71.68 31.89 -3.22
C GLU A 510 -73.01 31.47 -2.61
N LEU A 511 -73.05 30.43 -1.77
CA LEU A 511 -74.24 30.01 -1.03
C LEU A 511 -74.68 31.07 0.00
N VAL A 512 -73.77 31.78 0.67
CA VAL A 512 -74.15 32.89 1.56
C VAL A 512 -74.68 34.09 0.78
N VAL A 513 -74.12 34.40 -0.39
CA VAL A 513 -74.63 35.44 -1.30
C VAL A 513 -75.97 35.01 -1.92
N GLN A 514 -76.15 33.73 -2.24
CA GLN A 514 -77.43 33.15 -2.65
C GLN A 514 -78.43 33.20 -1.51
N LEU A 515 -78.10 32.79 -0.28
CA LEU A 515 -79.00 32.88 0.88
C LEU A 515 -79.34 34.32 1.26
N GLN A 516 -78.45 35.29 0.99
CA GLN A 516 -78.74 36.72 1.13
C GLN A 516 -79.68 37.20 0.01
N SER A 517 -79.43 36.83 -1.25
CA SER A 517 -80.32 37.15 -2.36
C SER A 517 -81.64 36.36 -2.32
N GLU A 518 -81.70 35.21 -1.65
CA GLU A 518 -82.89 34.44 -1.29
C GLU A 518 -83.58 35.05 -0.10
N LEU A 519 -82.90 35.70 0.85
CA LEU A 519 -83.57 36.51 1.88
C LEU A 519 -84.24 37.75 1.27
N ASP A 520 -83.57 38.43 0.34
CA ASP A 520 -84.12 39.59 -0.36
C ASP A 520 -85.15 39.21 -1.44
N THR A 521 -84.98 38.06 -2.10
CA THR A 521 -86.03 37.51 -2.97
C THR A 521 -87.10 36.74 -2.22
N LEU A 522 -86.95 36.35 -0.95
CA LEU A 522 -88.06 35.90 -0.07
C LEU A 522 -88.84 37.07 0.51
N ARG A 523 -88.18 38.21 0.76
CA ARG A 523 -88.88 39.50 0.96
C ARG A 523 -89.70 39.85 -0.28
N ALA A 524 -89.18 39.58 -1.49
CA ALA A 524 -89.94 39.70 -2.74
C ALA A 524 -90.92 38.53 -3.03
N GLN A 525 -90.70 37.31 -2.54
CA GLN A 525 -91.57 36.13 -2.77
C GLN A 525 -92.68 36.02 -1.73
N THR A 526 -92.56 36.70 -0.59
CA THR A 526 -93.73 37.08 0.22
C THR A 526 -94.69 37.97 -0.60
N GLN A 527 -94.18 38.65 -1.64
CA GLN A 527 -94.95 39.44 -2.62
C GLN A 527 -95.22 38.66 -3.94
N VAL A 528 -94.49 37.57 -4.21
CA VAL A 528 -94.53 36.73 -5.43
C VAL A 528 -94.96 35.28 -5.11
N ALA A 529 -95.69 35.09 -4.01
CA ALA A 529 -96.36 33.83 -3.63
C ALA A 529 -97.53 33.43 -4.55
N GLN A 530 -97.45 33.85 -5.82
CA GLN A 530 -98.37 33.52 -6.91
C GLN A 530 -97.71 32.66 -8.01
N THR A 531 -96.39 32.37 -7.93
CA THR A 531 -95.63 31.74 -9.03
C THR A 531 -94.71 30.59 -8.60
N GLU A 532 -95.26 29.58 -7.91
CA GLU A 532 -94.53 28.46 -7.29
C GLU A 532 -93.88 27.44 -8.28
N SER A 533 -93.91 27.68 -9.60
CA SER A 533 -93.77 26.63 -10.61
C SER A 533 -92.33 26.30 -11.07
N GLN A 534 -91.29 27.06 -10.70
CA GLN A 534 -89.95 26.92 -11.32
C GLN A 534 -88.86 26.28 -10.44
N THR A 535 -89.00 26.28 -9.11
CA THR A 535 -87.94 25.84 -8.18
C THR A 535 -87.64 24.35 -8.20
N ALA A 536 -88.62 23.50 -8.56
CA ALA A 536 -88.47 22.03 -8.58
C ALA A 536 -87.40 21.50 -9.57
N ALA A 537 -87.13 22.23 -10.65
CA ALA A 537 -86.16 21.80 -11.67
C ALA A 537 -84.70 21.93 -11.20
N SER A 538 -84.37 23.02 -10.50
CA SER A 538 -83.00 23.31 -10.03
C SER A 538 -82.51 22.29 -8.98
N GLN A 539 -83.38 21.93 -8.03
CA GLN A 539 -83.05 20.94 -6.99
C GLN A 539 -82.82 19.54 -7.59
N SER A 540 -83.59 19.16 -8.61
CA SER A 540 -83.40 17.89 -9.33
C SER A 540 -82.03 17.85 -10.05
N ALA A 541 -81.62 18.96 -10.69
CA ALA A 541 -80.31 19.05 -11.33
C ALA A 541 -79.15 18.99 -10.32
N ALA A 542 -79.29 19.66 -9.17
CA ALA A 542 -78.30 19.59 -8.09
C ALA A 542 -78.12 18.16 -7.56
N VAL A 543 -79.22 17.46 -7.25
CA VAL A 543 -79.21 16.06 -6.79
C VAL A 543 -78.61 15.13 -7.84
N MET A 544 -78.94 15.30 -9.13
CA MET A 544 -78.33 14.53 -10.21
C MET A 544 -76.81 14.75 -10.30
N SER A 545 -76.35 16.00 -10.18
CA SER A 545 -74.90 16.32 -10.21
C SER A 545 -74.13 15.73 -9.02
N LEU A 546 -74.76 15.67 -7.84
CA LEU A 546 -74.18 15.04 -6.65
C LEU A 546 -74.10 13.52 -6.82
N ASN A 547 -75.12 12.89 -7.39
CA ASN A 547 -75.14 11.45 -7.64
C ASN A 547 -74.06 11.05 -8.67
N LEU A 548 -73.91 11.82 -9.76
CA LEU A 548 -72.81 11.63 -10.72
C LEU A 548 -71.43 11.80 -10.08
N LYS A 549 -71.24 12.79 -9.18
CA LYS A 549 -70.00 12.93 -8.41
C LYS A 549 -69.73 11.72 -7.52
N LEU A 550 -70.74 11.24 -6.78
CA LEU A 550 -70.62 10.05 -5.91
C LEU A 550 -70.27 8.79 -6.70
N GLN A 551 -70.94 8.54 -7.85
CA GLN A 551 -70.61 7.44 -8.75
C GLN A 551 -69.17 7.56 -9.28
N SER A 552 -68.75 8.74 -9.72
CA SER A 552 -67.37 8.96 -10.18
C SER A 552 -66.33 8.74 -9.07
N SER A 553 -66.68 9.04 -7.81
CA SER A 553 -65.81 8.80 -6.66
C SER A 553 -65.77 7.31 -6.27
N ALA A 554 -66.88 6.58 -6.39
CA ALA A 554 -66.93 5.15 -6.15
C ALA A 554 -66.07 4.38 -7.16
N SER A 555 -66.26 4.66 -8.46
CA SER A 555 -65.45 4.08 -9.55
C SER A 555 -63.95 4.39 -9.40
N LYS A 556 -63.57 5.65 -9.08
CA LYS A 556 -62.18 6.01 -8.78
C LYS A 556 -61.59 5.25 -7.57
N ASN A 557 -62.38 5.04 -6.51
CA ASN A 557 -61.94 4.29 -5.34
C ASN A 557 -61.79 2.79 -5.65
N GLN A 558 -62.67 2.22 -6.47
CA GLN A 558 -62.55 0.86 -6.99
C GLN A 558 -61.30 0.68 -7.86
N ALA A 559 -61.05 1.58 -8.82
CA ALA A 559 -59.85 1.56 -9.65
C ALA A 559 -58.56 1.59 -8.82
N ARG A 560 -58.51 2.46 -7.78
CA ARG A 560 -57.42 2.51 -6.79
C ARG A 560 -57.30 1.22 -5.98
N ASN A 561 -58.40 0.57 -5.61
CA ASN A 561 -58.36 -0.69 -4.88
C ASN A 561 -57.78 -1.83 -5.73
N ILE A 562 -58.17 -1.92 -7.01
CA ILE A 562 -57.60 -2.86 -7.99
C ILE A 562 -56.08 -2.62 -8.15
N GLU A 563 -55.66 -1.36 -8.28
CA GLU A 563 -54.24 -1.00 -8.36
C GLU A 563 -53.45 -1.39 -7.09
N LEU A 564 -54.03 -1.19 -5.91
CA LEU A 564 -53.43 -1.60 -4.64
C LEU A 564 -53.32 -3.13 -4.52
N GLU A 565 -54.31 -3.90 -4.99
CA GLU A 565 -54.22 -5.37 -4.96
C GLU A 565 -53.21 -5.93 -5.96
N LEU A 566 -53.06 -5.32 -7.15
CA LEU A 566 -51.99 -5.67 -8.08
C LEU A 566 -50.60 -5.40 -7.46
N LYS A 567 -50.41 -4.23 -6.84
CA LYS A 567 -49.16 -3.90 -6.13
C LYS A 567 -48.90 -4.81 -4.91
N ARG A 568 -49.96 -5.25 -4.20
CA ARG A 568 -49.87 -6.28 -3.14
C ARG A 568 -49.49 -7.65 -3.69
N MET A 569 -49.78 -7.95 -4.95
CA MET A 569 -49.41 -9.20 -5.62
C MET A 569 -47.95 -9.14 -6.08
N GLU A 570 -47.55 -8.08 -6.78
CA GLU A 570 -46.15 -7.80 -7.18
C GLU A 570 -45.19 -7.84 -5.97
N ALA A 571 -45.59 -7.24 -4.84
CA ALA A 571 -44.81 -7.25 -3.59
C ALA A 571 -44.74 -8.62 -2.88
N ARG A 572 -45.63 -9.56 -3.20
CA ARG A 572 -45.56 -10.96 -2.73
C ARG A 572 -44.70 -11.80 -3.67
N GLU A 573 -44.88 -11.63 -4.97
CA GLU A 573 -44.10 -12.30 -6.00
C GLU A 573 -42.61 -11.98 -5.88
N THR A 574 -42.24 -10.69 -5.88
CA THR A 574 -40.85 -10.25 -5.73
C THR A 574 -40.21 -10.76 -4.45
N ARG A 575 -40.98 -10.89 -3.37
CA ARG A 575 -40.53 -11.48 -2.11
C ARG A 575 -40.28 -12.99 -2.22
N GLU A 576 -41.19 -13.76 -2.84
CA GLU A 576 -40.99 -15.21 -2.99
C GLU A 576 -39.89 -15.51 -4.02
N LEU A 577 -39.78 -14.72 -5.10
CA LEU A 577 -38.64 -14.76 -6.03
C LEU A 577 -37.32 -14.49 -5.30
N LEU A 578 -37.27 -13.48 -4.42
CA LEU A 578 -36.08 -13.22 -3.60
C LEU A 578 -35.78 -14.38 -2.64
N ASN A 579 -36.79 -14.96 -1.98
CA ASN A 579 -36.62 -16.14 -1.13
C ASN A 579 -36.03 -17.34 -1.91
N ILE A 580 -36.42 -17.49 -3.19
CA ILE A 580 -35.93 -18.55 -4.07
C ILE A 580 -34.52 -18.26 -4.58
N VAL A 581 -34.23 -17.03 -5.03
CA VAL A 581 -32.97 -16.67 -5.72
C VAL A 581 -31.83 -16.30 -4.77
N GLN A 582 -32.10 -15.71 -3.60
CA GLN A 582 -31.08 -15.38 -2.59
C GLN A 582 -30.11 -16.53 -2.27
N PRO A 583 -30.53 -17.82 -2.17
CA PRO A 583 -29.61 -18.92 -1.91
C PRO A 583 -28.89 -19.50 -3.16
N TYR A 584 -29.15 -19.02 -4.39
CA TYR A 584 -28.48 -19.47 -5.63
C TYR A 584 -27.17 -18.72 -5.93
N LEU A 585 -26.40 -19.29 -6.86
CA LEU A 585 -25.36 -18.56 -7.61
C LEU A 585 -26.01 -17.91 -8.86
N PRO A 586 -25.82 -16.58 -9.09
CA PRO A 586 -26.61 -15.84 -10.09
C PRO A 586 -26.59 -16.42 -11.51
N GLN A 587 -25.42 -16.82 -12.02
CA GLN A 587 -25.29 -17.26 -13.41
C GLN A 587 -25.99 -18.61 -13.67
N ILE A 588 -25.78 -19.60 -12.78
CA ILE A 588 -26.41 -20.93 -12.90
C ILE A 588 -27.94 -20.81 -12.84
N TYR A 589 -28.45 -19.94 -11.96
CA TYR A 589 -29.88 -19.66 -11.87
C TYR A 589 -30.46 -19.13 -13.18
N VAL A 590 -29.80 -18.12 -13.78
CA VAL A 590 -30.25 -17.51 -15.05
C VAL A 590 -30.24 -18.53 -16.19
N GLU A 591 -29.23 -19.39 -16.27
CA GLU A 591 -29.03 -20.32 -17.39
C GLU A 591 -29.91 -21.59 -17.33
N THR A 592 -30.27 -22.12 -16.15
CA THR A 592 -31.03 -23.39 -16.07
C THR A 592 -32.37 -23.34 -15.33
N ASP A 593 -32.56 -22.44 -14.38
CA ASP A 593 -33.68 -22.53 -13.42
C ASP A 593 -34.70 -21.37 -13.57
N SER A 594 -34.35 -20.33 -14.34
CA SER A 594 -35.10 -19.08 -14.51
C SER A 594 -36.48 -19.23 -15.16
N ASP A 595 -36.62 -20.06 -16.20
CA ASP A 595 -37.92 -20.39 -16.80
C ASP A 595 -38.82 -21.16 -15.82
N ALA A 596 -38.25 -22.04 -14.99
CA ALA A 596 -39.00 -22.88 -14.05
C ALA A 596 -39.57 -22.10 -12.86
N THR A 597 -38.78 -21.18 -12.29
CA THR A 597 -39.29 -20.24 -11.28
C THR A 597 -40.27 -19.23 -11.88
N SER A 598 -40.04 -18.76 -13.11
CA SER A 598 -40.98 -17.88 -13.82
C SER A 598 -42.33 -18.56 -14.09
N CYS A 599 -42.31 -19.86 -14.45
CA CYS A 599 -43.50 -20.71 -14.62
C CYS A 599 -44.27 -20.88 -13.29
N TYR A 600 -43.57 -21.14 -12.19
CA TYR A 600 -44.16 -21.22 -10.85
C TYR A 600 -44.87 -19.92 -10.44
N LEU A 601 -44.19 -18.77 -10.60
CA LEU A 601 -44.75 -17.46 -10.26
C LEU A 601 -45.90 -17.08 -11.20
N PHE A 602 -45.83 -17.40 -12.49
CA PHE A 602 -46.93 -17.21 -13.45
C PHE A 602 -48.24 -17.85 -12.98
N PHE A 603 -48.22 -19.10 -12.50
CA PHE A 603 -49.43 -19.73 -11.98
C PHE A 603 -49.95 -19.03 -10.70
N GLN A 604 -49.08 -18.50 -9.85
CA GLN A 604 -49.50 -17.68 -8.71
C GLN A 604 -50.12 -16.34 -9.13
N ARG A 605 -49.50 -15.62 -10.09
CA ARG A 605 -50.03 -14.37 -10.65
C ARG A 605 -51.40 -14.58 -11.27
N LEU A 606 -51.55 -15.63 -12.10
CA LEU A 606 -52.81 -15.91 -12.80
C LEU A 606 -53.93 -16.31 -11.83
N ALA A 607 -53.63 -17.14 -10.83
CA ALA A 607 -54.57 -17.44 -9.74
C ALA A 607 -55.04 -16.17 -9.01
N TYR A 608 -54.10 -15.28 -8.68
CA TYR A 608 -54.44 -14.06 -7.95
C TYR A 608 -55.26 -13.07 -8.78
N LYS A 609 -54.93 -12.91 -10.07
CA LYS A 609 -55.70 -12.07 -11.02
C LYS A 609 -57.12 -12.62 -11.20
N ALA A 610 -57.30 -13.94 -11.24
CA ALA A 610 -58.61 -14.59 -11.29
C ALA A 610 -59.42 -14.39 -9.98
N ASP A 611 -58.80 -14.56 -8.81
CA ASP A 611 -59.44 -14.27 -7.51
C ASP A 611 -59.85 -12.78 -7.40
N LEU A 612 -59.00 -11.87 -7.89
CA LEU A 612 -59.25 -10.43 -7.90
C LEU A 612 -60.48 -10.09 -8.77
N ILE A 613 -60.57 -10.61 -10.00
CA ILE A 613 -61.76 -10.43 -10.86
C ILE A 613 -63.01 -10.96 -10.14
N THR A 614 -62.96 -12.19 -9.60
CA THR A 614 -64.09 -12.81 -8.89
C THR A 614 -64.56 -11.98 -7.70
N THR A 615 -63.61 -11.38 -6.98
CA THR A 615 -63.87 -10.52 -5.81
C THR A 615 -64.51 -9.19 -6.24
N VAL A 616 -63.89 -8.48 -7.18
CA VAL A 616 -64.38 -7.16 -7.68
C VAL A 616 -65.76 -7.29 -8.31
N VAL A 617 -65.97 -8.30 -9.17
CA VAL A 617 -67.28 -8.59 -9.78
C VAL A 617 -68.35 -8.85 -8.72
N SER A 618 -68.02 -9.57 -7.64
CA SER A 618 -68.97 -9.83 -6.55
C SER A 618 -69.33 -8.56 -5.76
N GLN A 619 -68.38 -7.62 -5.61
CA GLN A 619 -68.61 -6.33 -4.97
C GLN A 619 -69.50 -5.42 -5.83
N ASN A 620 -69.21 -5.25 -7.13
CA ASN A 620 -70.01 -4.45 -8.05
C ASN A 620 -71.48 -4.91 -8.10
N ASN A 621 -71.71 -6.22 -8.05
CA ASN A 621 -73.04 -6.82 -8.11
C ASN A 621 -73.71 -7.03 -6.73
N SER A 622 -73.08 -6.58 -5.63
CA SER A 622 -73.57 -6.76 -4.24
C SER A 622 -73.93 -8.22 -3.91
N LEU A 623 -73.12 -9.17 -4.38
CA LEU A 623 -73.28 -10.59 -4.11
C LEU A 623 -72.71 -10.95 -2.72
N PRO A 624 -73.40 -11.80 -1.93
CA PRO A 624 -74.55 -12.61 -2.28
C PRO A 624 -75.92 -11.92 -2.06
N ASP A 625 -75.97 -10.73 -1.46
CA ASP A 625 -77.23 -10.16 -0.95
C ASP A 625 -78.26 -9.88 -2.04
N SER A 626 -77.83 -9.50 -3.24
CA SER A 626 -78.67 -9.37 -4.44
C SER A 626 -79.47 -10.64 -4.79
N LEU A 627 -79.00 -11.85 -4.41
CA LEU A 627 -79.71 -13.11 -4.65
C LEU A 627 -80.91 -13.33 -3.71
N ASN A 628 -81.03 -12.54 -2.64
CA ASN A 628 -82.19 -12.59 -1.74
C ASN A 628 -83.37 -11.71 -2.22
N GLY A 629 -83.16 -10.87 -3.25
CA GLY A 629 -84.13 -9.90 -3.75
C GLY A 629 -84.69 -10.24 -5.14
N SER A 630 -84.97 -9.19 -5.92
CA SER A 630 -85.36 -9.30 -7.34
C SER A 630 -84.14 -9.56 -8.21
N VAL A 631 -84.06 -10.73 -8.86
CA VAL A 631 -82.90 -11.14 -9.65
C VAL A 631 -83.09 -10.86 -11.14
N SER A 632 -82.06 -10.31 -11.79
CA SER A 632 -82.01 -10.02 -13.22
C SER A 632 -81.26 -11.11 -14.02
N SER A 633 -81.49 -11.15 -15.34
CA SER A 633 -80.79 -12.10 -16.24
C SER A 633 -79.27 -11.89 -16.27
N ALA A 634 -78.81 -10.64 -16.17
CA ALA A 634 -77.38 -10.33 -16.09
C ALA A 634 -76.72 -10.99 -14.86
N LEU A 635 -77.41 -11.01 -13.72
CA LEU A 635 -76.85 -11.60 -12.49
C LEU A 635 -76.66 -13.12 -12.59
N VAL A 636 -77.43 -13.81 -13.44
CA VAL A 636 -77.23 -15.24 -13.75
C VAL A 636 -75.92 -15.46 -14.52
N GLY A 637 -75.67 -14.64 -15.56
CA GLY A 637 -74.43 -14.67 -16.33
C GLY A 637 -73.19 -14.32 -15.49
N VAL A 638 -73.30 -13.33 -14.60
CA VAL A 638 -72.27 -12.98 -13.62
C VAL A 638 -71.94 -14.15 -12.68
N CYS A 639 -72.93 -14.93 -12.24
CA CYS A 639 -72.68 -16.10 -11.39
C CYS A 639 -71.97 -17.24 -12.13
N ASP A 640 -72.36 -17.54 -13.38
CA ASP A 640 -71.70 -18.52 -14.24
C ASP A 640 -70.24 -18.13 -14.53
N MET A 641 -70.01 -16.86 -14.90
CA MET A 641 -68.67 -16.32 -15.11
C MET A 641 -67.78 -16.44 -13.86
N ARG A 642 -68.29 -16.10 -12.66
CA ARG A 642 -67.56 -16.30 -11.40
C ARG A 642 -67.19 -17.76 -11.14
N GLY A 643 -68.08 -18.71 -11.46
CA GLY A 643 -67.80 -20.15 -11.39
C GLY A 643 -66.59 -20.54 -12.23
N ARG A 644 -66.58 -20.13 -13.51
CA ARG A 644 -65.50 -20.44 -14.46
C ARG A 644 -64.16 -19.79 -14.08
N ILE A 645 -64.17 -18.54 -13.61
CA ILE A 645 -62.94 -17.88 -13.11
C ILE A 645 -62.39 -18.62 -11.89
N SER A 646 -63.25 -19.01 -10.95
CA SER A 646 -62.82 -19.74 -9.75
C SER A 646 -62.26 -21.12 -10.08
N ALA A 647 -62.79 -21.80 -11.12
CA ALA A 647 -62.23 -23.04 -11.62
C ALA A 647 -60.82 -22.85 -12.20
N LEU A 648 -60.60 -21.81 -13.02
CA LEU A 648 -59.27 -21.45 -13.52
C LEU A 648 -58.30 -21.09 -12.38
N SER A 649 -58.74 -20.30 -11.38
CA SER A 649 -57.94 -19.96 -10.20
C SER A 649 -57.50 -21.20 -9.44
N THR A 650 -58.45 -22.11 -9.16
CA THR A 650 -58.19 -23.40 -8.50
C THR A 650 -57.16 -24.22 -9.28
N LEU A 651 -57.30 -24.33 -10.60
CA LEU A 651 -56.38 -25.08 -11.45
C LEU A 651 -54.96 -24.50 -11.39
N CYS A 652 -54.82 -23.17 -11.39
CA CYS A 652 -53.54 -22.48 -11.23
C CYS A 652 -52.92 -22.71 -9.83
N LYS A 653 -53.72 -22.71 -8.76
CA LYS A 653 -53.29 -23.05 -7.39
C LYS A 653 -52.80 -24.50 -7.29
N ARG A 654 -53.45 -25.44 -7.98
CA ARG A 654 -53.00 -26.84 -8.11
C ARG A 654 -51.64 -26.94 -8.81
N PHE A 655 -51.42 -26.24 -9.92
CA PHE A 655 -50.09 -26.15 -10.55
C PHE A 655 -49.03 -25.59 -9.58
N ALA A 656 -49.31 -24.47 -8.92
CA ALA A 656 -48.37 -23.86 -7.99
C ALA A 656 -48.06 -24.76 -6.77
N THR A 657 -49.02 -25.52 -6.25
CA THR A 657 -48.79 -26.44 -5.11
C THR A 657 -48.05 -27.72 -5.51
N VAL A 658 -48.22 -28.21 -6.73
CA VAL A 658 -47.36 -29.28 -7.29
C VAL A 658 -45.95 -28.76 -7.50
N MET A 659 -45.75 -27.64 -8.19
CA MET A 659 -44.43 -27.05 -8.45
C MET A 659 -43.65 -26.67 -7.18
N ARG A 660 -44.34 -26.38 -6.07
CA ARG A 660 -43.71 -26.11 -4.76
C ARG A 660 -43.21 -27.37 -4.03
N ARG A 661 -43.59 -28.57 -4.48
CA ARG A 661 -43.39 -29.85 -3.75
C ARG A 661 -42.87 -31.02 -4.61
N CYS A 662 -42.85 -30.88 -5.93
CA CYS A 662 -42.29 -31.89 -6.84
C CYS A 662 -40.76 -31.98 -6.74
N ASP A 663 -40.19 -32.99 -7.40
CA ASP A 663 -38.76 -33.14 -7.61
C ASP A 663 -38.20 -32.13 -8.63
N VAL A 664 -36.87 -32.06 -8.69
CA VAL A 664 -36.12 -31.11 -9.53
C VAL A 664 -36.34 -31.37 -11.02
N GLU A 665 -36.43 -32.63 -11.46
CA GLU A 665 -36.61 -32.95 -12.88
C GLU A 665 -38.00 -32.56 -13.37
N SER A 666 -39.05 -32.91 -12.61
CA SER A 666 -40.42 -32.46 -12.88
C SER A 666 -40.54 -30.94 -12.85
N PHE A 667 -39.91 -30.24 -11.89
CA PHE A 667 -39.91 -28.78 -11.81
C PHE A 667 -39.32 -28.13 -13.09
N LEU A 668 -38.14 -28.57 -13.52
CA LEU A 668 -37.49 -28.07 -14.74
C LEU A 668 -38.25 -28.45 -16.01
N ASN A 669 -38.86 -29.64 -16.07
CA ASN A 669 -39.66 -30.09 -17.22
C ASN A 669 -40.97 -29.30 -17.36
N ILE A 670 -41.63 -28.91 -16.26
CA ILE A 670 -42.78 -27.99 -16.28
C ILE A 670 -42.31 -26.57 -16.65
N GLY A 671 -41.13 -26.15 -16.20
CA GLY A 671 -40.56 -24.84 -16.50
C GLY A 671 -40.43 -24.52 -17.99
N ARG A 672 -40.08 -25.52 -18.82
CA ARG A 672 -39.95 -25.36 -20.28
C ARG A 672 -41.23 -24.89 -20.99
N LEU A 673 -42.40 -25.09 -20.37
CA LEU A 673 -43.68 -24.61 -20.90
C LEU A 673 -43.88 -23.09 -20.75
N TYR A 674 -43.05 -22.40 -19.96
CA TYR A 674 -43.27 -21.00 -19.60
C TYR A 674 -43.49 -20.10 -20.82
N GLN A 675 -42.68 -20.29 -21.86
CA GLN A 675 -42.73 -19.49 -23.09
C GLN A 675 -44.03 -19.71 -23.89
N GLU A 676 -44.67 -20.88 -23.76
CA GLU A 676 -45.97 -21.19 -24.40
C GLU A 676 -47.16 -20.65 -23.60
N ILE A 677 -47.08 -20.64 -22.27
CA ILE A 677 -48.18 -20.21 -21.38
C ILE A 677 -48.15 -18.72 -21.04
N ALA A 678 -46.99 -18.06 -21.04
CA ALA A 678 -46.84 -16.63 -20.71
C ALA A 678 -47.76 -15.68 -21.52
N PRO A 679 -48.07 -15.90 -22.82
CA PRO A 679 -49.03 -15.08 -23.55
C PRO A 679 -50.46 -15.13 -22.99
N MET A 680 -50.82 -16.16 -22.22
CA MET A 680 -52.17 -16.31 -21.66
C MET A 680 -52.46 -15.33 -20.53
N GLU A 681 -51.45 -14.93 -19.76
CA GLU A 681 -51.57 -13.94 -18.69
C GLU A 681 -52.02 -12.57 -19.21
N LYS A 682 -51.50 -12.16 -20.37
CA LYS A 682 -51.89 -10.90 -21.04
C LYS A 682 -53.38 -10.83 -21.38
N ARG A 683 -54.04 -11.99 -21.61
CA ARG A 683 -55.50 -12.05 -21.81
C ARG A 683 -56.25 -11.76 -20.52
N LEU A 684 -55.77 -12.23 -19.38
CA LEU A 684 -56.38 -11.95 -18.08
C LEU A 684 -56.10 -10.51 -17.62
N ASP A 685 -54.91 -9.99 -17.90
CA ASP A 685 -54.56 -8.58 -17.62
C ASP A 685 -55.44 -7.60 -18.38
N MET A 686 -55.78 -7.88 -19.64
CA MET A 686 -56.78 -7.10 -20.40
C MET A 686 -58.12 -7.01 -19.66
N HIS A 687 -58.60 -8.12 -19.08
CA HIS A 687 -59.86 -8.18 -18.34
C HIS A 687 -59.77 -7.45 -16.97
N VAL A 688 -58.60 -7.46 -16.31
CA VAL A 688 -58.34 -6.64 -15.11
C VAL A 688 -58.26 -5.14 -15.44
N ASP A 689 -57.69 -4.77 -16.59
CA ASP A 689 -57.63 -3.40 -17.07
C ASP A 689 -59.02 -2.85 -17.45
N LEU A 690 -59.89 -3.68 -18.04
CA LEU A 690 -61.29 -3.35 -18.30
C LEU A 690 -62.07 -3.14 -16.99
N LEU A 691 -61.87 -3.98 -15.97
CA LEU A 691 -62.42 -3.73 -14.62
C LEU A 691 -61.92 -2.42 -14.01
N ARG A 692 -60.65 -2.04 -14.22
CA ARG A 692 -60.11 -0.76 -13.71
C ARG A 692 -60.74 0.46 -14.39
N ARG A 693 -61.39 0.29 -15.55
CA ARG A 693 -62.07 1.34 -16.32
C ARG A 693 -63.60 1.32 -16.18
N ASP A 694 -64.16 0.32 -15.48
CA ASP A 694 -65.60 0.04 -15.44
C ASP A 694 -66.20 -0.34 -16.83
N GLU A 695 -65.35 -0.87 -17.72
CA GLU A 695 -65.67 -1.28 -19.11
C GLU A 695 -65.72 -2.82 -19.28
N PHE A 696 -65.95 -3.55 -18.19
CA PHE A 696 -65.84 -5.02 -18.16
C PHE A 696 -66.97 -5.74 -18.92
N ARG A 697 -66.64 -6.85 -19.59
CA ARG A 697 -67.55 -7.61 -20.47
C ARG A 697 -67.55 -9.10 -20.13
N ASP A 698 -68.57 -9.53 -19.39
CA ASP A 698 -68.71 -10.88 -18.84
C ASP A 698 -68.52 -11.99 -19.91
N GLU A 699 -69.19 -11.87 -21.06
CA GLU A 699 -69.20 -12.89 -22.12
C GLU A 699 -67.82 -13.09 -22.78
N GLU A 700 -67.09 -12.00 -23.04
CA GLU A 700 -65.74 -12.07 -23.61
C GLU A 700 -64.76 -12.67 -22.61
N CYS A 701 -64.88 -12.29 -21.32
CA CYS A 701 -64.08 -12.85 -20.26
C CYS A 701 -64.29 -14.37 -20.18
N VAL A 702 -65.54 -14.84 -20.14
CA VAL A 702 -65.91 -16.27 -20.17
C VAL A 702 -65.34 -16.99 -21.39
N SER A 703 -65.37 -16.36 -22.57
CA SER A 703 -64.80 -16.91 -23.78
C SER A 703 -63.30 -17.17 -23.64
N ASP A 704 -62.53 -16.21 -23.10
CA ASP A 704 -61.08 -16.35 -22.94
C ASP A 704 -60.68 -17.28 -21.80
N ILE A 705 -61.40 -17.27 -20.67
CA ILE A 705 -61.20 -18.20 -19.55
C ILE A 705 -61.35 -19.64 -20.04
N ASN A 706 -62.42 -19.96 -20.79
CA ASN A 706 -62.64 -21.29 -21.35
C ASN A 706 -61.46 -21.74 -22.23
N LYS A 707 -60.87 -20.84 -23.04
CA LYS A 707 -59.70 -21.15 -23.89
C LYS A 707 -58.46 -21.47 -23.05
N ILE A 708 -58.24 -20.75 -21.95
CA ILE A 708 -57.12 -20.97 -21.03
C ILE A 708 -57.33 -22.28 -20.25
N MET A 709 -58.51 -22.52 -19.71
CA MET A 709 -58.85 -23.76 -18.99
C MET A 709 -58.60 -24.99 -19.86
N LEU A 710 -59.12 -25.05 -21.10
CA LEU A 710 -58.91 -26.19 -21.99
C LEU A 710 -57.41 -26.50 -22.22
N THR A 711 -56.56 -25.49 -22.32
CA THR A 711 -55.10 -25.70 -22.41
C THR A 711 -54.48 -26.17 -21.09
N PHE A 712 -54.95 -25.66 -19.95
CA PHE A 712 -54.40 -25.98 -18.63
C PHE A 712 -54.88 -27.34 -18.10
N ASP A 713 -56.09 -27.77 -18.45
CA ASP A 713 -56.61 -29.10 -18.11
C ASP A 713 -55.80 -30.18 -18.83
N HIS A 714 -55.46 -30.00 -20.11
CA HIS A 714 -54.59 -30.93 -20.85
C HIS A 714 -53.16 -31.00 -20.26
N LEU A 715 -52.62 -29.85 -19.82
CA LEU A 715 -51.36 -29.82 -19.08
C LEU A 715 -51.49 -30.51 -17.71
N ALA A 716 -52.61 -30.36 -17.02
CA ALA A 716 -52.85 -30.99 -15.72
C ALA A 716 -52.95 -32.52 -15.82
N GLU A 717 -53.65 -33.04 -16.85
CA GLU A 717 -53.68 -34.48 -17.16
C GLU A 717 -52.28 -35.05 -17.42
N THR A 718 -51.40 -34.26 -18.03
CA THR A 718 -50.02 -34.65 -18.33
C THR A 718 -49.14 -34.63 -17.08
N TYR A 719 -49.08 -33.49 -16.38
CA TYR A 719 -48.06 -33.19 -15.36
C TYR A 719 -48.48 -33.48 -13.90
N PHE A 720 -49.75 -33.73 -13.60
CA PHE A 720 -50.17 -34.18 -12.25
C PHE A 720 -50.07 -35.70 -12.09
N SER A 721 -49.64 -36.43 -13.12
CA SER A 721 -49.46 -37.88 -13.05
C SER A 721 -48.36 -38.26 -12.04
N GLY A 722 -48.75 -38.98 -10.98
CA GLY A 722 -47.83 -39.45 -9.92
C GLY A 722 -47.75 -38.61 -8.65
N PHE A 723 -48.43 -37.45 -8.57
CA PHE A 723 -48.35 -36.54 -7.41
C PHE A 723 -49.71 -36.24 -6.76
N ASP A 724 -49.84 -36.48 -5.45
CA ASP A 724 -51.00 -36.06 -4.63
C ASP A 724 -50.74 -34.73 -3.87
N TYR A 725 -49.73 -33.96 -4.28
CA TYR A 725 -49.38 -32.67 -3.64
C TYR A 725 -50.43 -31.56 -3.85
N ASP A 726 -51.34 -31.74 -4.81
CA ASP A 726 -52.48 -30.85 -5.09
C ASP A 726 -53.72 -31.13 -4.23
N LEU A 727 -53.71 -32.19 -3.40
CA LEU A 727 -54.89 -32.75 -2.75
C LEU A 727 -55.77 -31.71 -2.04
N GLY A 728 -55.18 -30.78 -1.28
CA GLY A 728 -55.92 -29.73 -0.59
C GLY A 728 -56.59 -28.72 -1.54
N GLU A 729 -55.88 -28.25 -2.56
CA GLU A 729 -56.43 -27.33 -3.58
C GLU A 729 -57.50 -28.03 -4.45
N ARG A 730 -57.32 -29.33 -4.71
CA ARG A 730 -58.28 -30.20 -5.41
C ARG A 730 -59.56 -30.39 -4.59
N GLU A 731 -59.43 -30.59 -3.28
CA GLU A 731 -60.53 -30.64 -2.31
C GLU A 731 -61.26 -29.30 -2.19
N LEU A 732 -60.53 -28.19 -2.06
CA LEU A 732 -61.07 -26.83 -2.04
C LEU A 732 -61.80 -26.50 -3.34
N GLY A 733 -61.27 -26.95 -4.48
CA GLY A 733 -61.89 -26.81 -5.79
C GLY A 733 -63.30 -27.38 -5.88
N TYR A 734 -63.50 -28.62 -5.44
CA TYR A 734 -64.83 -29.25 -5.45
C TYR A 734 -65.85 -28.49 -4.58
N LEU A 735 -65.41 -27.93 -3.44
CA LEU A 735 -66.30 -27.11 -2.60
C LEU A 735 -66.55 -25.73 -3.16
N THR A 736 -65.57 -25.14 -3.85
CA THR A 736 -65.71 -23.78 -4.40
C THR A 736 -66.55 -23.80 -5.67
N SER A 737 -66.48 -24.86 -6.49
CA SER A 737 -67.48 -25.15 -7.52
C SER A 737 -68.87 -25.25 -6.88
N PHE A 738 -69.05 -26.18 -5.92
CA PHE A 738 -70.32 -26.38 -5.22
C PHE A 738 -70.90 -25.08 -4.62
N ASP A 739 -70.08 -24.21 -4.02
CA ASP A 739 -70.52 -22.93 -3.47
C ASP A 739 -71.04 -21.98 -4.57
N LEU A 740 -70.34 -21.90 -5.71
CA LEU A 740 -70.67 -21.01 -6.81
C LEU A 740 -71.80 -21.56 -7.70
N ASP A 741 -71.83 -22.86 -7.96
CA ASP A 741 -72.92 -23.55 -8.65
C ASP A 741 -74.25 -23.35 -7.91
N LEU A 742 -74.23 -23.37 -6.57
CA LEU A 742 -75.38 -23.00 -5.74
C LEU A 742 -75.83 -21.54 -5.97
N ASP A 743 -74.93 -20.58 -6.24
CA ASP A 743 -75.31 -19.20 -6.59
C ASP A 743 -75.97 -19.12 -7.98
N ILE A 744 -75.51 -19.92 -8.96
CA ILE A 744 -76.15 -19.99 -10.29
C ILE A 744 -77.57 -20.58 -10.18
N PHE A 745 -77.76 -21.59 -9.33
CA PHE A 745 -79.08 -22.13 -9.02
C PHE A 745 -79.99 -21.08 -8.35
N ALA A 746 -79.49 -20.40 -7.32
CA ALA A 746 -80.24 -19.33 -6.66
C ALA A 746 -80.59 -18.18 -7.62
N ALA A 747 -79.68 -17.79 -8.50
CA ALA A 747 -79.90 -16.75 -9.49
C ALA A 747 -80.96 -17.16 -10.54
N SER A 748 -80.86 -18.36 -11.12
CA SER A 748 -81.79 -18.83 -12.17
C SER A 748 -83.21 -19.07 -11.64
N ILE A 749 -83.35 -19.65 -10.44
CA ILE A 749 -84.65 -19.79 -9.76
C ILE A 749 -85.18 -18.43 -9.26
N GLY A 750 -84.32 -17.58 -8.69
CA GLY A 750 -84.68 -16.23 -8.25
C GLY A 750 -85.17 -15.35 -9.40
N MET A 751 -84.53 -15.43 -10.56
CA MET A 751 -84.96 -14.74 -11.78
C MET A 751 -86.31 -15.26 -12.25
N SER A 752 -86.48 -16.59 -12.33
CA SER A 752 -87.75 -17.22 -12.73
C SER A 752 -88.91 -16.78 -11.82
N LYS A 753 -88.68 -16.75 -10.50
CA LYS A 753 -89.63 -16.23 -9.51
C LYS A 753 -89.91 -14.73 -9.73
N THR A 754 -88.87 -13.92 -9.94
CA THR A 754 -88.97 -12.46 -10.13
C THR A 754 -89.80 -12.12 -11.37
N SER A 755 -89.49 -12.72 -12.53
CA SER A 755 -90.19 -12.48 -13.79
C SER A 755 -91.66 -12.87 -13.75
N ILE A 756 -92.02 -13.94 -13.03
CA ILE A 756 -93.42 -14.31 -12.82
C ILE A 756 -94.11 -13.33 -11.85
N THR A 757 -93.42 -12.92 -10.78
CA THR A 757 -93.95 -11.93 -9.83
C THR A 757 -94.26 -10.60 -10.51
N THR A 758 -93.39 -10.10 -11.39
CA THR A 758 -93.63 -8.83 -12.10
C THR A 758 -94.80 -8.92 -13.08
N LEU A 759 -94.99 -10.05 -13.77
CA LEU A 759 -96.15 -10.24 -14.64
C LEU A 759 -97.47 -10.42 -13.88
N VAL A 760 -97.48 -11.11 -12.74
CA VAL A 760 -98.68 -11.23 -11.89
C VAL A 760 -99.05 -9.89 -11.23
N GLN A 761 -98.12 -8.94 -11.15
CA GLN A 761 -98.36 -7.56 -10.69
C GLN A 761 -98.72 -6.58 -11.83
N ASP A 762 -98.56 -6.96 -13.10
CA ASP A 762 -98.97 -6.14 -14.26
C ASP A 762 -100.50 -6.21 -14.45
N ASN A 763 -101.20 -5.14 -14.06
CA ASN A 763 -102.66 -5.02 -14.10
C ASN A 763 -103.32 -5.18 -15.50
N GLU A 764 -102.54 -5.22 -16.58
CA GLU A 764 -103.04 -5.50 -17.94
C GLU A 764 -103.09 -6.99 -18.30
N THR A 765 -102.61 -7.89 -17.44
CA THR A 765 -102.56 -9.34 -17.71
C THR A 765 -103.85 -10.07 -17.31
N VAL A 766 -104.29 -11.01 -18.15
CA VAL A 766 -105.43 -11.90 -17.85
C VAL A 766 -104.89 -13.19 -17.25
N LEU A 767 -105.29 -13.54 -16.03
CA LEU A 767 -104.77 -14.69 -15.28
C LEU A 767 -105.69 -15.93 -15.42
N GLU A 768 -105.25 -16.93 -16.19
CA GLU A 768 -105.92 -18.24 -16.31
C GLU A 768 -105.30 -19.27 -15.35
N LEU A 769 -105.84 -19.30 -14.12
CA LEU A 769 -105.28 -20.10 -13.03
C LEU A 769 -105.72 -21.57 -12.99
N GLY A 770 -106.69 -21.97 -13.83
CA GLY A 770 -107.12 -23.38 -13.96
C GLY A 770 -107.70 -24.02 -12.69
N GLY A 771 -108.07 -23.24 -11.68
CA GLY A 771 -108.53 -23.72 -10.36
C GLY A 771 -107.42 -23.86 -9.30
N TYR A 772 -106.17 -23.56 -9.65
CA TYR A 772 -105.01 -23.58 -8.75
C TYR A 772 -104.71 -22.18 -8.17
N ASN A 773 -103.98 -22.12 -7.05
CA ASN A 773 -103.49 -20.86 -6.49
C ASN A 773 -101.97 -20.73 -6.75
N ILE A 774 -101.57 -19.59 -7.34
CA ILE A 774 -100.16 -19.29 -7.68
C ILE A 774 -99.27 -19.35 -6.43
N ASP A 775 -99.77 -18.83 -5.30
CA ASP A 775 -98.97 -18.71 -4.08
C ASP A 775 -98.56 -20.08 -3.52
N THR A 776 -99.50 -21.03 -3.44
CA THR A 776 -99.27 -22.35 -2.84
C THR A 776 -98.68 -23.38 -3.80
N GLU A 777 -99.00 -23.30 -5.10
CA GLU A 777 -98.55 -24.28 -6.10
C GLU A 777 -97.22 -23.88 -6.77
N LEU A 778 -96.84 -22.60 -6.75
CA LEU A 778 -95.65 -22.10 -7.44
C LEU A 778 -94.74 -21.27 -6.54
N PHE A 779 -95.21 -20.18 -5.92
CA PHE A 779 -94.32 -19.30 -5.17
C PHE A 779 -93.79 -19.91 -3.87
N GLU A 780 -94.61 -20.63 -3.10
CA GLU A 780 -94.18 -21.28 -1.85
C GLU A 780 -93.19 -22.45 -2.11
N PRO A 781 -93.40 -23.35 -3.10
CA PRO A 781 -92.37 -24.32 -3.48
C PRO A 781 -91.04 -23.70 -3.94
N LEU A 782 -91.08 -22.65 -4.78
CA LEU A 782 -89.87 -21.94 -5.22
C LEU A 782 -89.17 -21.25 -4.05
N GLN A 783 -89.92 -20.67 -3.11
CA GLN A 783 -89.36 -20.08 -1.89
C GLN A 783 -88.72 -21.15 -0.99
N ARG A 784 -89.37 -22.31 -0.80
CA ARG A 784 -88.81 -23.44 -0.03
C ARG A 784 -87.48 -23.93 -0.63
N LEU A 785 -87.34 -23.95 -1.96
CA LEU A 785 -86.06 -24.27 -2.61
C LEU A 785 -84.97 -23.21 -2.35
N LEU A 786 -85.31 -21.92 -2.42
CA LEU A 786 -84.37 -20.82 -2.12
C LEU A 786 -83.93 -20.82 -0.65
N ASP A 787 -84.80 -21.18 0.29
CA ASP A 787 -84.43 -21.28 1.70
C ASP A 787 -83.63 -22.55 2.02
N GLN A 788 -83.84 -23.65 1.27
CA GLN A 788 -82.95 -24.83 1.31
C GLN A 788 -81.55 -24.51 0.76
N TYR A 789 -81.44 -23.71 -0.32
CA TYR A 789 -80.16 -23.20 -0.83
C TYR A 789 -79.38 -22.47 0.27
N LYS A 790 -80.03 -21.57 1.04
CA LYS A 790 -79.35 -20.83 2.14
C LYS A 790 -78.75 -21.77 3.18
N GLY A 791 -79.44 -22.86 3.51
CA GLY A 791 -78.94 -23.92 4.39
C GLY A 791 -77.70 -24.63 3.84
N ALA A 792 -77.74 -25.02 2.56
CA ALA A 792 -76.60 -25.65 1.88
C ALA A 792 -75.39 -24.69 1.77
N LYS A 793 -75.63 -23.44 1.37
CA LYS A 793 -74.64 -22.36 1.26
C LYS A 793 -73.96 -22.05 2.61
N ALA A 794 -74.70 -22.12 3.72
CA ALA A 794 -74.16 -21.92 5.06
C ALA A 794 -73.33 -23.11 5.58
N LEU A 795 -73.54 -24.33 5.06
CA LEU A 795 -72.65 -25.48 5.30
C LEU A 795 -71.41 -25.42 4.39
N SER A 796 -71.61 -25.11 3.10
CA SER A 796 -70.58 -24.92 2.09
C SER A 796 -69.47 -23.99 2.59
N LYS A 797 -69.80 -22.72 2.90
CA LYS A 797 -68.82 -21.73 3.39
C LYS A 797 -68.05 -22.14 4.66
N LYS A 798 -68.63 -22.96 5.53
CA LYS A 798 -67.93 -23.50 6.72
C LYS A 798 -66.91 -24.57 6.33
N LEU A 799 -67.23 -25.39 5.33
CA LEU A 799 -66.38 -26.47 4.85
C LEU A 799 -65.26 -25.92 3.95
N THR A 800 -65.56 -24.96 3.07
CA THR A 800 -64.57 -24.19 2.29
C THR A 800 -63.56 -23.54 3.21
N LYS A 801 -64.02 -22.76 4.21
CA LYS A 801 -63.12 -22.15 5.19
C LYS A 801 -62.27 -23.18 5.96
N ARG A 802 -62.86 -24.31 6.36
CA ARG A 802 -62.12 -25.39 7.04
C ARG A 802 -60.97 -25.94 6.17
N LEU A 803 -61.11 -25.96 4.85
CA LEU A 803 -60.04 -26.32 3.93
C LEU A 803 -59.02 -25.19 3.75
N GLU A 804 -59.46 -23.93 3.64
CA GLU A 804 -58.56 -22.76 3.61
C GLU A 804 -57.63 -22.75 4.84
N ASP A 805 -58.20 -22.92 6.03
CA ASP A 805 -57.47 -23.03 7.31
C ASP A 805 -56.46 -24.21 7.27
N LEU A 806 -56.84 -25.38 6.71
CA LEU A 806 -55.97 -26.56 6.59
C LEU A 806 -54.83 -26.36 5.57
N ILE A 807 -55.11 -25.76 4.41
CA ILE A 807 -54.13 -25.49 3.36
C ILE A 807 -53.08 -24.50 3.87
N GLN A 808 -53.50 -23.51 4.66
CA GLN A 808 -52.58 -22.57 5.34
C GLN A 808 -51.63 -23.29 6.31
N ASP A 809 -52.11 -24.29 7.06
CA ASP A 809 -51.29 -25.18 7.91
C ASP A 809 -50.46 -26.22 7.11
N SER A 810 -50.52 -26.19 5.77
CA SER A 810 -49.94 -27.19 4.86
C SER A 810 -50.46 -28.61 5.12
N ALA A 811 -51.77 -28.73 5.26
CA ALA A 811 -52.52 -29.97 5.41
C ALA A 811 -53.67 -30.07 4.38
N ALA A 812 -54.21 -31.27 4.25
CA ALA A 812 -55.40 -31.60 3.45
C ALA A 812 -56.24 -32.66 4.20
N LEU A 813 -57.42 -33.00 3.69
CA LEU A 813 -58.16 -34.15 4.21
C LEU A 813 -57.57 -35.47 3.67
N LYS A 814 -58.00 -36.59 4.25
CA LYS A 814 -57.69 -37.92 3.74
C LYS A 814 -58.48 -38.17 2.45
N ALA A 815 -57.81 -38.68 1.42
CA ALA A 815 -58.35 -38.97 0.08
C ALA A 815 -59.65 -39.82 0.04
N HIS A 816 -60.04 -40.50 1.12
CA HIS A 816 -61.33 -41.20 1.23
C HIS A 816 -62.56 -40.27 1.35
N LEU A 817 -62.37 -38.97 1.65
CA LEU A 817 -63.43 -37.96 1.64
C LEU A 817 -63.63 -37.31 0.26
N VAL A 818 -62.60 -37.31 -0.60
CA VAL A 818 -62.64 -36.76 -1.97
C VAL A 818 -63.82 -37.30 -2.80
N PRO A 819 -64.16 -38.61 -2.81
CA PRO A 819 -65.31 -39.12 -3.57
C PRO A 819 -66.64 -38.54 -3.13
N GLN A 820 -66.83 -38.27 -1.83
CA GLN A 820 -68.05 -37.66 -1.29
C GLN A 820 -68.16 -36.18 -1.72
N MET A 821 -67.04 -35.45 -1.68
CA MET A 821 -66.97 -34.05 -2.11
C MET A 821 -67.16 -33.91 -3.63
N LYS A 822 -66.58 -34.83 -4.40
CA LYS A 822 -66.78 -34.92 -5.86
C LYS A 822 -68.21 -35.30 -6.22
N ALA A 823 -68.85 -36.21 -5.48
CA ALA A 823 -70.27 -36.50 -5.66
C ALA A 823 -71.14 -35.25 -5.41
N LEU A 824 -70.88 -34.52 -4.32
CA LEU A 824 -71.55 -33.26 -4.01
C LEU A 824 -71.38 -32.21 -5.13
N SER A 825 -70.16 -32.09 -5.68
CA SER A 825 -69.83 -31.24 -6.82
C SER A 825 -70.45 -31.69 -8.16
N ASN A 826 -70.82 -32.97 -8.30
CA ASN A 826 -71.48 -33.49 -9.50
C ASN A 826 -73.00 -33.30 -9.47
N PHE A 827 -73.64 -33.36 -8.30
CA PHE A 827 -75.10 -33.25 -8.18
C PHE A 827 -75.63 -31.83 -8.39
N VAL A 828 -74.90 -30.79 -7.99
CA VAL A 828 -75.40 -29.40 -8.12
C VAL A 828 -75.46 -28.92 -9.57
N PRO A 829 -74.53 -29.27 -10.49
CA PRO A 829 -74.71 -29.03 -11.92
C PRO A 829 -76.04 -29.57 -12.50
N GLU A 830 -76.57 -30.69 -12.03
CA GLU A 830 -77.90 -31.17 -12.47
C GLU A 830 -79.04 -30.27 -11.97
N LEU A 831 -78.91 -29.74 -10.74
CA LEU A 831 -79.85 -28.78 -10.14
C LEU A 831 -79.76 -27.39 -10.77
N VAL A 832 -78.55 -26.95 -11.16
CA VAL A 832 -78.31 -25.74 -11.97
C VAL A 832 -78.91 -25.89 -13.35
N ASN A 833 -78.72 -27.05 -14.01
CA ASN A 833 -79.33 -27.35 -15.30
C ASN A 833 -80.86 -27.35 -15.22
N PHE A 834 -81.47 -27.82 -14.11
CA PHE A 834 -82.90 -27.64 -13.84
C PHE A 834 -83.28 -26.14 -13.80
N GLY A 835 -82.59 -25.33 -12.99
CA GLY A 835 -82.88 -23.90 -12.83
C GLY A 835 -82.73 -23.10 -14.13
N ILE A 836 -81.67 -23.35 -14.90
CA ILE A 836 -81.43 -22.72 -16.21
C ILE A 836 -82.46 -23.18 -17.24
N SER A 837 -82.77 -24.49 -17.33
CA SER A 837 -83.79 -24.99 -18.26
C SER A 837 -85.19 -24.45 -17.93
N PHE A 838 -85.51 -24.32 -16.65
CA PHE A 838 -86.76 -23.76 -16.16
C PHE A 838 -86.90 -22.28 -16.57
N ALA A 839 -85.85 -21.48 -16.33
CA ALA A 839 -85.77 -20.11 -16.82
C ALA A 839 -85.89 -20.00 -18.35
N GLN A 840 -85.20 -20.87 -19.10
CA GLN A 840 -85.19 -20.86 -20.57
C GLN A 840 -86.54 -21.24 -21.20
N GLN A 841 -87.34 -22.12 -20.59
CA GLN A 841 -88.70 -22.42 -21.07
C GLN A 841 -89.72 -21.36 -20.63
N ILE A 842 -89.52 -20.73 -19.47
CA ILE A 842 -90.43 -19.73 -18.93
C ILE A 842 -90.27 -18.37 -19.61
N MET A 843 -89.05 -17.85 -19.79
CA MET A 843 -88.86 -16.48 -20.31
C MET A 843 -89.49 -16.23 -21.69
N PRO A 844 -89.42 -17.15 -22.68
CA PRO A 844 -90.17 -17.00 -23.94
C PRO A 844 -91.68 -16.95 -23.72
N HIS A 845 -92.25 -17.87 -22.94
CA HIS A 845 -93.69 -17.89 -22.62
C HIS A 845 -94.16 -16.60 -21.91
N LEU A 846 -93.34 -16.05 -21.00
CA LEU A 846 -93.61 -14.76 -20.35
C LEU A 846 -93.50 -13.58 -21.32
N SER A 847 -92.56 -13.62 -22.27
CA SER A 847 -92.43 -12.63 -23.34
C SER A 847 -93.61 -12.69 -24.32
N ASP A 848 -94.09 -13.89 -24.66
CA ASP A 848 -95.25 -14.11 -25.52
C ASP A 848 -96.52 -13.60 -24.83
N VAL A 849 -96.75 -13.89 -23.55
CA VAL A 849 -97.85 -13.30 -22.75
C VAL A 849 -97.78 -11.77 -22.77
N ARG A 850 -96.60 -11.19 -22.53
CA ARG A 850 -96.40 -9.72 -22.51
C ARG A 850 -96.61 -9.05 -23.87
N SER A 851 -96.24 -9.71 -24.98
CA SER A 851 -96.25 -9.13 -26.33
C SER A 851 -97.52 -9.42 -27.13
N SER A 852 -98.11 -10.61 -26.98
CA SER A 852 -99.35 -11.01 -27.66
C SER A 852 -100.63 -10.69 -26.86
N LYS A 853 -100.49 -10.29 -25.58
CA LYS A 853 -101.58 -10.15 -24.61
C LYS A 853 -102.46 -11.42 -24.45
N SER A 854 -101.85 -12.59 -24.64
CA SER A 854 -102.48 -13.88 -24.34
C SER A 854 -102.58 -14.10 -22.82
N PRO A 855 -103.56 -14.90 -22.35
CA PRO A 855 -103.74 -15.14 -20.93
C PRO A 855 -102.56 -15.92 -20.31
N PHE A 856 -102.17 -15.54 -19.09
CA PHE A 856 -101.17 -16.24 -18.31
C PHE A 856 -101.72 -17.57 -17.79
N GLN A 857 -101.26 -18.69 -18.36
CA GLN A 857 -101.72 -20.03 -18.00
C GLN A 857 -100.77 -20.69 -16.97
N LEU A 858 -101.21 -20.74 -15.71
CA LEU A 858 -100.43 -21.35 -14.62
C LEU A 858 -100.18 -22.85 -14.84
N THR A 859 -101.14 -23.55 -15.46
CA THR A 859 -101.04 -24.98 -15.80
C THR A 859 -99.87 -25.30 -16.72
N THR A 860 -99.53 -24.39 -17.64
CA THR A 860 -98.42 -24.55 -18.61
C THR A 860 -97.08 -24.46 -17.90
N ILE A 861 -96.91 -23.49 -16.99
CA ILE A 861 -95.70 -23.32 -16.17
C ILE A 861 -95.50 -24.50 -15.21
N LEU A 862 -96.56 -24.98 -14.57
CA LEU A 862 -96.52 -26.21 -13.76
C LEU A 862 -96.24 -27.46 -14.60
N GLY A 863 -96.60 -27.45 -15.89
CA GLY A 863 -96.22 -28.45 -16.89
C GLY A 863 -94.70 -28.47 -17.14
N PHE A 864 -94.12 -27.31 -17.48
CA PHE A 864 -92.67 -27.15 -17.65
C PHE A 864 -91.90 -27.57 -16.39
N ALA A 865 -92.34 -27.13 -15.21
CA ALA A 865 -91.74 -27.53 -13.93
C ALA A 865 -91.64 -29.06 -13.78
N LYS A 866 -92.75 -29.78 -14.03
CA LYS A 866 -92.84 -31.24 -13.91
C LYS A 866 -92.02 -31.95 -14.99
N GLN A 867 -92.06 -31.46 -16.23
CA GLN A 867 -91.31 -32.04 -17.36
C GLN A 867 -89.79 -31.93 -17.15
N ILE A 868 -89.30 -30.76 -16.73
CA ILE A 868 -87.86 -30.53 -16.50
C ILE A 868 -87.40 -31.27 -15.24
N ALA A 869 -88.18 -31.28 -14.15
CA ALA A 869 -87.85 -32.06 -12.96
C ALA A 869 -87.71 -33.56 -13.27
N ALA A 870 -88.58 -34.10 -14.14
CA ALA A 870 -88.52 -35.49 -14.58
C ALA A 870 -87.32 -35.82 -15.50
N SER A 871 -86.76 -34.84 -16.23
CA SER A 871 -85.59 -35.05 -17.09
C SER A 871 -84.24 -34.78 -16.41
N THR A 872 -84.22 -34.03 -15.31
CA THR A 872 -83.01 -33.62 -14.58
C THR A 872 -82.95 -34.25 -13.18
N VAL A 873 -83.67 -33.69 -12.22
CA VAL A 873 -83.55 -33.98 -10.78
C VAL A 873 -84.02 -35.40 -10.39
N ALA A 874 -84.90 -36.02 -11.17
CA ALA A 874 -85.62 -37.24 -10.80
C ALA A 874 -84.81 -38.56 -10.78
N LYS A 875 -83.49 -38.56 -11.03
CA LYS A 875 -82.69 -39.80 -11.10
C LYS A 875 -82.03 -40.22 -9.79
N ASP A 876 -81.19 -39.39 -9.17
CA ASP A 876 -80.27 -39.86 -8.11
C ASP A 876 -80.16 -38.98 -6.85
N MET A 877 -81.06 -38.02 -6.62
CA MET A 877 -81.00 -37.17 -5.41
C MET A 877 -81.14 -37.94 -4.09
N LYS A 878 -80.04 -38.00 -3.32
CA LYS A 878 -80.02 -38.35 -1.89
C LYS A 878 -79.80 -37.10 -1.01
N PRO A 879 -80.85 -36.36 -0.63
CA PRO A 879 -80.70 -35.17 0.20
C PRO A 879 -80.20 -35.54 1.61
N GLY A 880 -78.93 -35.24 1.91
CA GLY A 880 -78.37 -35.36 3.27
C GLY A 880 -76.89 -35.67 3.40
N GLU A 881 -76.16 -36.00 2.32
CA GLU A 881 -74.74 -36.40 2.42
C GLU A 881 -73.82 -35.24 2.84
N GLY A 882 -74.04 -34.02 2.36
CA GLY A 882 -73.26 -32.83 2.75
C GLY A 882 -73.28 -32.50 4.26
N SER A 883 -74.33 -32.89 4.99
CA SER A 883 -74.42 -32.70 6.45
C SER A 883 -73.52 -33.66 7.24
N LYS A 884 -73.01 -34.74 6.62
CA LYS A 884 -72.10 -35.71 7.24
C LYS A 884 -70.63 -35.36 7.02
N LEU A 885 -70.32 -34.64 5.95
CA LEU A 885 -68.96 -34.20 5.61
C LEU A 885 -68.37 -33.21 6.61
N LEU A 886 -69.15 -32.25 7.11
CA LEU A 886 -68.63 -31.20 8.00
C LEU A 886 -68.10 -31.74 9.35
N PRO A 887 -68.78 -32.67 10.05
CA PRO A 887 -68.17 -33.38 11.19
C PRO A 887 -66.87 -34.12 10.81
N GLN A 888 -66.87 -34.88 9.71
CA GLN A 888 -65.70 -35.67 9.29
C GLN A 888 -64.48 -34.79 8.94
N ALA A 889 -64.68 -33.59 8.39
CA ALA A 889 -63.60 -32.63 8.11
C ALA A 889 -63.07 -31.88 9.35
N LEU A 890 -63.75 -31.99 10.50
CA LEU A 890 -63.32 -31.44 11.79
C LEU A 890 -62.56 -32.48 12.64
N GLU A 891 -62.75 -33.77 12.39
CA GLU A 891 -62.02 -34.87 13.03
C GLU A 891 -60.53 -34.83 12.63
N ALA A 892 -59.64 -34.66 13.61
CA ALA A 892 -58.19 -34.64 13.38
C ALA A 892 -57.65 -35.95 12.76
N GLU A 893 -58.34 -37.07 12.98
CA GLU A 893 -58.02 -38.34 12.34
C GLU A 893 -58.16 -38.31 10.81
N ASN A 894 -58.92 -37.37 10.24
CA ASN A 894 -59.15 -37.26 8.80
C ASN A 894 -58.24 -36.24 8.10
N VAL A 895 -57.21 -35.73 8.79
CA VAL A 895 -56.24 -34.75 8.25
C VAL A 895 -54.91 -35.43 7.90
N ILE A 896 -54.30 -35.04 6.78
CA ILE A 896 -52.93 -35.41 6.37
C ILE A 896 -52.10 -34.12 6.28
N LYS A 897 -50.86 -34.13 6.80
CA LYS A 897 -49.90 -33.03 6.59
C LYS A 897 -49.13 -33.24 5.27
N LEU A 898 -49.14 -32.24 4.40
CA LEU A 898 -48.47 -32.26 3.09
C LEU A 898 -47.00 -31.80 3.23
N THR A 899 -46.15 -32.68 3.75
CA THR A 899 -44.70 -32.43 3.90
C THR A 899 -43.95 -32.72 2.60
N GLY A 900 -43.29 -31.70 2.05
CA GLY A 900 -42.32 -31.81 0.95
C GLY A 900 -41.30 -30.68 1.04
N VAL A 901 -40.07 -30.93 0.59
CA VAL A 901 -39.04 -29.91 0.42
C VAL A 901 -39.19 -29.33 -0.98
N SER A 902 -39.14 -27.99 -1.13
CA SER A 902 -39.32 -27.37 -2.44
C SER A 902 -38.11 -27.62 -3.35
N PRO A 903 -38.33 -27.90 -4.66
CA PRO A 903 -37.28 -28.43 -5.55
C PRO A 903 -36.06 -27.51 -5.65
N TRP A 904 -36.26 -26.19 -5.67
CA TRP A 904 -35.17 -25.21 -5.68
C TRP A 904 -34.24 -25.29 -4.45
N VAL A 905 -34.71 -25.76 -3.29
CA VAL A 905 -33.85 -25.93 -2.10
C VAL A 905 -32.91 -27.12 -2.30
N THR A 906 -33.44 -28.26 -2.76
CA THR A 906 -32.65 -29.43 -3.13
C THR A 906 -31.64 -29.09 -4.23
N ARG A 907 -32.09 -28.37 -5.26
CA ARG A 907 -31.30 -27.91 -6.39
C ARG A 907 -30.17 -26.95 -5.99
N VAL A 908 -30.43 -26.06 -5.04
CA VAL A 908 -29.40 -25.20 -4.44
C VAL A 908 -28.33 -26.02 -3.72
N ASP A 909 -28.71 -27.07 -2.98
CA ASP A 909 -27.74 -27.92 -2.29
C ASP A 909 -26.95 -28.81 -3.27
N GLU A 910 -27.55 -29.28 -4.38
CA GLU A 910 -26.84 -29.90 -5.52
C GLU A 910 -25.79 -28.96 -6.12
N VAL A 911 -26.18 -27.72 -6.43
CA VAL A 911 -25.31 -26.71 -7.04
C VAL A 911 -24.18 -26.29 -6.09
N LYS A 912 -24.46 -26.20 -4.78
CA LYS A 912 -23.42 -25.96 -3.76
C LYS A 912 -22.48 -27.15 -3.61
N ALA A 913 -22.96 -28.38 -3.77
CA ALA A 913 -22.11 -29.57 -3.77
C ALA A 913 -21.20 -29.64 -5.01
N SER A 914 -21.72 -29.38 -6.22
CA SER A 914 -20.91 -29.39 -7.44
C SER A 914 -19.85 -28.28 -7.45
N VAL A 915 -20.19 -27.07 -7.00
CA VAL A 915 -19.23 -25.97 -6.87
C VAL A 915 -18.18 -26.26 -5.79
N ALA A 916 -18.53 -26.93 -4.69
CA ALA A 916 -17.54 -27.38 -3.70
C ALA A 916 -16.55 -28.40 -4.29
N VAL A 917 -17.02 -29.34 -5.13
CA VAL A 917 -16.15 -30.28 -5.85
C VAL A 917 -15.23 -29.56 -6.84
N ASN A 918 -15.73 -28.54 -7.55
CA ASN A 918 -14.91 -27.72 -8.46
C ASN A 918 -13.82 -26.95 -7.69
N LEU A 919 -14.14 -26.33 -6.56
CA LEU A 919 -13.16 -25.65 -5.70
C LEU A 919 -12.10 -26.62 -5.14
N GLU A 920 -12.45 -27.87 -4.86
CA GLU A 920 -11.44 -28.89 -4.53
C GLU A 920 -10.57 -29.29 -5.74
N ALA A 921 -11.16 -29.36 -6.94
CA ALA A 921 -10.41 -29.64 -8.17
C ALA A 921 -9.42 -28.50 -8.49
N GLU A 922 -9.85 -27.25 -8.39
CA GLU A 922 -8.99 -26.06 -8.53
C GLU A 922 -7.84 -26.07 -7.52
N ARG A 923 -8.12 -26.37 -6.25
CA ARG A 923 -7.07 -26.51 -5.22
C ARG A 923 -6.07 -27.64 -5.54
N ARG A 924 -6.53 -28.79 -6.04
CA ARG A 924 -5.65 -29.89 -6.49
C ARG A 924 -4.82 -29.46 -7.70
N VAL A 925 -5.39 -28.71 -8.65
CA VAL A 925 -4.66 -28.15 -9.79
C VAL A 925 -3.61 -27.12 -9.34
N SER A 926 -3.94 -26.24 -8.39
CA SER A 926 -2.98 -25.30 -7.80
C SER A 926 -1.84 -26.02 -7.08
N GLN A 927 -2.13 -27.03 -6.25
CA GLN A 927 -1.13 -27.86 -5.57
C GLN A 927 -0.22 -28.59 -6.57
N LEU A 928 -0.79 -29.22 -7.60
CA LEU A 928 -0.03 -29.87 -8.67
C LEU A 928 0.83 -28.88 -9.46
N ASN A 929 0.39 -27.62 -9.62
CA ASN A 929 1.17 -26.56 -10.26
C ASN A 929 2.31 -26.06 -9.34
N GLU A 930 2.10 -25.96 -8.03
CA GLU A 930 3.14 -25.66 -7.05
C GLU A 930 4.19 -26.79 -6.98
N GLU A 931 3.76 -28.05 -6.99
CA GLU A 931 4.62 -29.23 -7.10
C GLU A 931 5.40 -29.24 -8.42
N LEU A 932 4.74 -28.96 -9.56
CA LEU A 932 5.39 -28.84 -10.87
C LEU A 932 6.45 -27.73 -10.87
N GLN A 933 6.15 -26.56 -10.33
CA GLN A 933 7.12 -25.47 -10.17
C GLN A 933 8.26 -25.85 -9.23
N GLY A 934 7.98 -26.57 -8.14
CA GLY A 934 8.98 -27.14 -7.25
C GLY A 934 9.92 -28.08 -7.98
N LEU A 935 9.38 -29.03 -8.75
CA LEU A 935 10.15 -29.95 -9.59
C LEU A 935 11.00 -29.18 -10.62
N VAL A 936 10.44 -28.19 -11.32
CA VAL A 936 11.18 -27.32 -12.25
C VAL A 936 12.31 -26.54 -11.56
N ARG A 937 12.12 -26.04 -10.34
CA ARG A 937 13.19 -25.43 -9.54
C ARG A 937 14.30 -26.44 -9.23
N THR A 938 13.95 -27.67 -8.80
CA THR A 938 14.95 -28.71 -8.51
C THR A 938 15.65 -29.25 -9.77
N LEU A 939 15.00 -29.23 -10.93
CA LEU A 939 15.62 -29.54 -12.21
C LEU A 939 16.64 -28.46 -12.58
N LYS A 940 16.28 -27.17 -12.52
CA LYS A 940 17.23 -26.08 -12.75
C LYS A 940 18.44 -26.11 -11.80
N GLN A 941 18.24 -26.47 -10.53
CA GLN A 941 19.35 -26.66 -9.58
C GLN A 941 20.25 -27.84 -9.97
N LYS A 942 19.68 -28.95 -10.46
CA LYS A 942 20.46 -30.09 -10.97
C LYS A 942 21.19 -29.74 -12.27
N ASP A 943 20.55 -29.01 -13.18
CA ASP A 943 21.18 -28.53 -14.42
C ASP A 943 22.35 -27.58 -14.12
N GLN A 944 22.19 -26.67 -13.15
CA GLN A 944 23.28 -25.84 -12.66
C GLN A 944 24.42 -26.68 -12.07
N HIS A 945 24.13 -27.64 -11.20
CA HIS A 945 25.17 -28.54 -10.66
C HIS A 945 25.83 -29.42 -11.73
N ILE A 946 25.11 -29.78 -12.81
CA ILE A 946 25.68 -30.48 -13.97
C ILE A 946 26.59 -29.55 -14.78
N GLN A 947 26.24 -28.26 -14.94
CA GLN A 947 27.10 -27.25 -15.56
C GLN A 947 28.36 -26.96 -14.71
N GLU A 948 28.21 -26.81 -13.41
CA GLU A 948 29.32 -26.67 -12.45
C GLU A 948 30.25 -27.90 -12.49
N ALA A 949 29.68 -29.10 -12.55
CA ALA A 949 30.43 -30.34 -12.70
C ALA A 949 31.11 -30.46 -14.08
N ALA A 950 30.48 -29.99 -15.16
CA ALA A 950 31.07 -29.96 -16.49
C ALA A 950 32.26 -28.99 -16.55
N VAL A 951 32.11 -27.74 -16.10
CA VAL A 951 33.22 -26.77 -16.01
C VAL A 951 34.35 -27.27 -15.11
N LYS A 952 34.01 -27.99 -14.03
CA LYS A 952 35.00 -28.66 -13.18
C LYS A 952 35.71 -29.81 -13.91
N ASN A 953 35.00 -30.61 -14.70
CA ASN A 953 35.60 -31.65 -15.53
C ASN A 953 36.53 -31.03 -16.59
N ASP A 954 36.07 -30.03 -17.35
CA ASP A 954 36.90 -29.28 -18.32
C ASP A 954 38.19 -28.72 -17.68
N LEU A 955 38.08 -28.16 -16.47
CA LEU A 955 39.23 -27.67 -15.71
C LEU A 955 40.18 -28.80 -15.27
N MET A 956 39.64 -29.95 -14.89
CA MET A 956 40.42 -31.13 -14.51
C MET A 956 41.03 -31.83 -15.73
N GLU A 957 40.38 -31.82 -16.89
CA GLU A 957 40.93 -32.30 -18.17
C GLU A 957 42.06 -31.39 -18.65
N ARG A 958 41.90 -30.05 -18.61
CA ARG A 958 42.99 -29.10 -18.90
C ARG A 958 44.18 -29.27 -17.93
N LYS A 959 43.90 -29.56 -16.65
CA LYS A 959 44.95 -29.91 -15.67
C LYS A 959 45.61 -31.25 -16.01
N MET A 960 44.85 -32.28 -16.39
CA MET A 960 45.41 -33.55 -16.86
C MET A 960 46.23 -33.37 -18.14
N GLU A 961 45.83 -32.50 -19.06
CA GLU A 961 46.57 -32.21 -20.29
C GLU A 961 47.88 -31.46 -20.01
N THR A 962 47.89 -30.52 -19.06
CA THR A 962 49.14 -29.84 -18.63
C THR A 962 50.07 -30.78 -17.86
N VAL A 963 49.54 -31.62 -16.96
CA VAL A 963 50.31 -32.68 -16.28
C VAL A 963 50.82 -33.71 -17.28
N LYS A 964 50.04 -34.06 -18.31
CA LYS A 964 50.48 -34.94 -19.40
C LYS A 964 51.62 -34.30 -20.20
N LYS A 965 51.49 -33.04 -20.62
CA LYS A 965 52.57 -32.30 -21.31
C LYS A 965 53.83 -32.20 -20.45
N GLN A 966 53.71 -32.06 -19.13
CA GLN A 966 54.83 -32.12 -18.20
C GLN A 966 55.44 -33.53 -18.14
N ALA A 967 54.64 -34.59 -18.10
CA ALA A 967 55.11 -35.98 -18.11
C ALA A 967 55.78 -36.36 -19.45
N ASP A 968 55.21 -35.94 -20.58
CA ASP A 968 55.77 -36.12 -21.92
C ASP A 968 57.13 -35.38 -22.03
N ALA A 969 57.24 -34.16 -21.50
CA ALA A 969 58.49 -33.38 -21.47
C ALA A 969 59.52 -33.92 -20.43
N ILE A 970 59.08 -34.60 -19.38
CA ILE A 970 59.97 -35.36 -18.48
C ILE A 970 60.50 -36.60 -19.21
N ALA A 971 59.64 -37.35 -19.91
CA ALA A 971 60.06 -38.50 -20.70
C ALA A 971 61.03 -38.12 -21.84
N GLU A 972 60.83 -36.99 -22.50
CA GLU A 972 61.78 -36.44 -23.48
C GLU A 972 63.13 -36.10 -22.81
N LYS A 973 63.12 -35.46 -21.64
CA LYS A 973 64.35 -35.20 -20.87
C LYS A 973 65.03 -36.48 -20.40
N ASP A 974 64.28 -37.50 -19.99
CA ASP A 974 64.83 -38.81 -19.62
C ASP A 974 65.45 -39.54 -20.82
N ILE A 975 64.89 -39.39 -22.03
CA ILE A 975 65.52 -39.87 -23.28
C ILE A 975 66.82 -39.11 -23.55
N VAL A 976 66.84 -37.78 -23.44
CA VAL A 976 68.05 -36.96 -23.60
C VAL A 976 69.11 -37.29 -22.54
N ILE A 977 68.70 -37.58 -21.31
CA ILE A 977 69.58 -38.04 -20.22
C ILE A 977 70.07 -39.46 -20.48
N ALA A 978 69.27 -40.36 -21.07
CA ALA A 978 69.66 -41.72 -21.41
C ALA A 978 70.69 -41.74 -22.56
N ASP A 979 70.48 -40.92 -23.61
CA ASP A 979 71.45 -40.73 -24.69
C ASP A 979 72.68 -39.95 -24.22
N GLY A 980 72.52 -38.96 -23.34
CA GLY A 980 73.63 -38.28 -22.66
C GLY A 980 74.49 -39.25 -21.85
N LYS A 981 73.86 -40.16 -21.09
CA LYS A 981 74.52 -41.26 -20.37
C LYS A 981 75.03 -42.38 -21.29
N ARG A 982 74.60 -42.45 -22.55
CA ARG A 982 75.21 -43.33 -23.56
C ARG A 982 76.49 -42.68 -24.08
N ARG A 983 76.43 -41.42 -24.49
CA ARG A 983 77.63 -40.64 -24.89
C ARG A 983 78.66 -40.52 -23.77
N GLN A 984 78.23 -40.39 -22.50
CA GLN A 984 79.12 -40.44 -21.35
C GLN A 984 79.84 -41.79 -21.28
N ARG A 985 79.13 -42.92 -21.44
CA ARG A 985 79.76 -44.25 -21.48
C ARG A 985 80.63 -44.47 -22.71
N GLU A 986 80.23 -43.99 -23.89
CA GLU A 986 81.06 -44.01 -25.10
C GLU A 986 82.36 -43.20 -24.89
N LEU A 987 82.31 -42.10 -24.14
CA LEU A 987 83.48 -41.30 -23.75
C LEU A 987 84.28 -41.90 -22.59
N GLU A 988 83.64 -42.60 -21.64
CA GLU A 988 84.30 -43.33 -20.55
C GLU A 988 85.01 -44.58 -21.09
N GLU A 989 84.40 -45.33 -22.01
CA GLU A 989 85.01 -46.43 -22.75
C GLU A 989 86.16 -45.93 -23.65
N ALA A 990 86.00 -44.78 -24.31
CA ALA A 990 87.09 -44.15 -25.05
C ALA A 990 88.22 -43.62 -24.14
N LEU A 991 87.90 -43.13 -22.94
CA LEU A 991 88.89 -42.74 -21.93
C LEU A 991 89.60 -43.96 -21.33
N GLU A 992 88.89 -45.06 -21.06
CA GLU A 992 89.49 -46.32 -20.62
C GLU A 992 90.37 -46.92 -21.72
N GLN A 993 89.99 -46.80 -23.00
CA GLN A 993 90.84 -47.18 -24.12
C GLN A 993 92.07 -46.27 -24.25
N VAL A 994 91.92 -44.94 -24.19
CA VAL A 994 93.05 -43.99 -24.21
C VAL A 994 93.95 -44.16 -22.98
N GLN A 995 93.39 -44.55 -21.82
CA GLN A 995 94.15 -44.83 -20.61
C GLN A 995 94.80 -46.22 -20.66
N GLY A 996 94.23 -47.18 -21.39
CA GLY A 996 94.90 -48.44 -21.77
C GLY A 996 96.05 -48.21 -22.74
N ASP A 997 95.88 -47.37 -23.75
CA ASP A 997 96.96 -46.94 -24.66
C ASP A 997 98.03 -46.12 -23.93
N LEU A 998 97.62 -45.31 -22.93
CA LEU A 998 98.53 -44.61 -22.02
C LEU A 998 99.27 -45.59 -21.10
N ASP A 999 98.62 -46.62 -20.55
CA ASP A 999 99.24 -47.65 -19.72
C ASP A 999 100.18 -48.56 -20.52
N VAL A 1000 99.87 -48.84 -21.80
CA VAL A 1000 100.79 -49.50 -22.73
C VAL A 1000 101.98 -48.59 -23.02
N SER A 1001 101.74 -47.30 -23.31
CA SER A 1001 102.80 -46.30 -23.52
C SER A 1001 103.64 -46.08 -22.27
N GLU A 1002 103.05 -46.11 -21.08
CA GLU A 1002 103.71 -46.03 -19.76
C GLU A 1002 104.47 -47.33 -19.47
N GLN A 1003 103.99 -48.51 -19.87
CA GLN A 1003 104.75 -49.76 -19.77
C GLN A 1003 105.95 -49.78 -20.72
N GLU A 1004 105.84 -49.21 -21.93
CA GLU A 1004 106.99 -48.99 -22.81
C GLU A 1004 107.95 -47.93 -22.24
N ARG A 1005 107.40 -46.85 -21.68
CA ARG A 1005 108.19 -45.81 -21.01
C ARG A 1005 108.84 -46.32 -19.72
N LEU A 1006 108.23 -47.25 -18.99
CA LEU A 1006 108.78 -47.91 -17.80
C LEU A 1006 109.87 -48.91 -18.16
N LYS A 1007 109.73 -49.66 -19.27
CA LYS A 1007 110.83 -50.46 -19.86
C LYS A 1007 112.03 -49.57 -20.26
N LEU A 1008 111.79 -48.30 -20.58
CA LEU A 1008 112.82 -47.28 -20.84
C LEU A 1008 113.28 -46.49 -19.59
N LYS A 1009 112.52 -46.52 -18.49
CA LYS A 1009 112.76 -45.70 -17.26
C LYS A 1009 113.29 -46.50 -16.08
N THR A 1010 113.35 -47.83 -16.16
CA THR A 1010 114.12 -48.69 -15.22
C THR A 1010 115.64 -48.48 -15.28
N MET A 1011 116.14 -47.53 -16.10
CA MET A 1011 117.56 -47.17 -16.17
C MET A 1011 117.96 -45.91 -15.38
N VAL A 1012 117.03 -45.06 -14.89
CA VAL A 1012 117.40 -43.81 -14.19
C VAL A 1012 116.50 -43.46 -13.00
N GLY A 1013 117.13 -43.36 -11.83
CA GLY A 1013 117.01 -42.17 -10.96
C GLY A 1013 115.73 -41.99 -10.14
N THR A 1014 115.78 -42.57 -8.94
CA THR A 1014 115.15 -42.08 -7.70
C THR A 1014 115.10 -40.54 -7.57
N GLU A 1015 113.99 -39.96 -7.06
CA GLU A 1015 113.94 -39.23 -5.75
C GLU A 1015 112.62 -38.47 -5.47
N GLN A 1016 112.06 -38.73 -4.27
CA GLN A 1016 111.38 -37.83 -3.32
C GLN A 1016 110.10 -37.00 -3.63
N ARG A 1017 109.17 -37.06 -2.64
CA ARG A 1017 108.10 -36.09 -2.25
C ARG A 1017 106.89 -35.96 -3.22
N GLN A 1018 105.69 -35.56 -2.77
CA GLN A 1018 105.24 -35.11 -1.44
C GLN A 1018 103.79 -35.56 -1.17
N THR A 1019 103.41 -35.83 0.07
CA THR A 1019 102.01 -36.05 0.50
C THR A 1019 101.59 -34.99 1.52
N THR A 1020 100.37 -34.47 1.39
CA THR A 1020 99.79 -33.44 2.27
C THR A 1020 98.30 -33.72 2.47
N GLY A 1021 97.86 -33.87 3.72
CA GLY A 1021 96.45 -34.08 4.04
C GLY A 1021 96.19 -34.43 5.50
N THR A 1022 96.00 -33.42 6.36
CA THR A 1022 95.47 -33.57 7.73
C THR A 1022 94.96 -32.22 8.26
N VAL A 1023 94.18 -32.27 9.35
CA VAL A 1023 93.48 -31.19 10.10
C VAL A 1023 92.01 -30.99 9.63
N VAL A 1024 90.90 -31.45 10.27
CA VAL A 1024 90.44 -31.66 11.69
C VAL A 1024 89.53 -30.48 12.16
N PRO A 1025 88.36 -30.67 12.84
CA PRO A 1025 87.47 -31.85 12.99
C PRO A 1025 85.94 -31.49 13.01
N GLU A 1026 85.13 -32.29 13.73
CA GLU A 1026 83.77 -32.08 14.29
C GLU A 1026 83.70 -30.87 15.30
N PRO A 1027 82.57 -30.52 15.99
CA PRO A 1027 81.25 -31.16 16.11
C PRO A 1027 80.02 -30.19 16.10
N GLU A 1028 78.88 -30.64 16.66
CA GLU A 1028 77.60 -29.94 16.84
C GLU A 1028 77.66 -28.65 17.69
N ASN A 1029 76.87 -27.61 17.38
CA ASN A 1029 75.74 -27.11 18.23
C ASN A 1029 75.03 -25.83 17.72
N LEU A 1030 73.87 -25.54 18.35
CA LEU A 1030 73.04 -24.31 18.31
C LEU A 1030 73.81 -23.08 18.89
N PRO A 1031 73.43 -21.79 18.64
CA PRO A 1031 72.06 -21.27 18.81
C PRO A 1031 71.61 -20.10 17.88
N VAL A 1032 70.46 -19.51 18.25
CA VAL A 1032 69.76 -18.39 17.60
C VAL A 1032 70.20 -17.04 18.17
N GLU A 1033 70.46 -16.04 17.32
CA GLU A 1033 70.30 -14.63 17.66
C GLU A 1033 69.99 -13.80 16.39
N GLY A 1034 68.93 -12.98 16.40
CA GLY A 1034 68.45 -12.28 15.18
C GLY A 1034 67.08 -11.57 15.30
N SER A 1035 66.63 -11.26 16.52
CA SER A 1035 65.26 -10.75 16.79
C SER A 1035 65.19 -9.26 17.16
N LEU A 1036 66.35 -8.59 17.33
CA LEU A 1036 66.43 -7.21 17.83
C LEU A 1036 66.48 -6.16 16.72
N GLU A 1037 67.21 -6.41 15.62
CA GLU A 1037 67.25 -5.49 14.48
C GLU A 1037 65.91 -5.47 13.73
N THR A 1038 65.29 -6.64 13.57
CA THR A 1038 63.97 -6.82 12.93
C THR A 1038 62.85 -6.15 13.73
N SER A 1039 62.87 -6.23 15.07
CA SER A 1039 61.90 -5.51 15.91
C SER A 1039 62.13 -4.00 15.92
N HIS A 1040 63.38 -3.53 15.97
CA HIS A 1040 63.66 -2.09 15.91
C HIS A 1040 63.28 -1.46 14.55
N LEU A 1041 63.48 -2.18 13.43
CA LEU A 1041 63.02 -1.73 12.11
C LEU A 1041 61.49 -1.69 12.02
N LEU A 1042 60.77 -2.66 12.58
CA LEU A 1042 59.31 -2.64 12.65
C LEU A 1042 58.79 -1.46 13.49
N GLU A 1043 59.44 -1.17 14.62
CA GLU A 1043 59.08 -0.05 15.49
C GLU A 1043 59.31 1.32 14.79
N GLN A 1044 60.39 1.45 14.01
CA GLN A 1044 60.61 2.62 13.14
C GLN A 1044 59.57 2.70 12.00
N ILE A 1045 59.22 1.58 11.37
CA ILE A 1045 58.20 1.53 10.31
C ILE A 1045 56.82 1.95 10.83
N ASP A 1046 56.41 1.48 12.02
CA ASP A 1046 55.13 1.86 12.60
C ASP A 1046 55.12 3.29 13.16
N ALA A 1047 56.26 3.81 13.66
CA ALA A 1047 56.41 5.24 13.95
C ALA A 1047 56.25 6.10 12.68
N LEU A 1048 56.89 5.70 11.57
CA LEU A 1048 56.75 6.38 10.27
C LEU A 1048 55.33 6.27 9.70
N ARG A 1049 54.66 5.12 9.84
CA ARG A 1049 53.22 4.96 9.52
C ARG A 1049 52.34 5.81 10.44
N GLY A 1050 52.78 6.09 11.66
CA GLY A 1050 52.15 7.06 12.57
C GLY A 1050 52.26 8.48 12.02
N THR A 1051 53.47 8.94 11.68
CA THR A 1051 53.68 10.29 11.12
C THR A 1051 53.04 10.47 9.74
N VAL A 1052 53.05 9.43 8.88
CA VAL A 1052 52.38 9.47 7.57
C VAL A 1052 50.86 9.48 7.73
N ARG A 1053 50.28 8.75 8.69
CA ARG A 1053 48.85 8.88 9.00
C ARG A 1053 48.51 10.27 9.52
N PHE A 1054 49.29 10.81 10.47
CA PHE A 1054 49.11 12.18 10.96
C PHE A 1054 49.18 13.22 9.83
N LEU A 1055 50.20 13.15 8.97
CA LEU A 1055 50.35 14.05 7.82
C LEU A 1055 49.24 13.87 6.77
N ARG A 1056 48.74 12.65 6.55
CA ARG A 1056 47.57 12.42 5.68
C ARG A 1056 46.29 13.02 6.28
N THR A 1057 46.06 12.89 7.59
CA THR A 1057 44.93 13.55 8.25
C THR A 1057 45.05 15.07 8.27
N GLU A 1058 46.24 15.63 8.51
CA GLU A 1058 46.49 17.08 8.48
C GLU A 1058 46.29 17.63 7.05
N ASN A 1059 46.80 16.94 6.03
CA ASN A 1059 46.63 17.33 4.62
C ASN A 1059 45.18 17.18 4.16
N SER A 1060 44.45 16.16 4.64
CA SER A 1060 43.02 15.99 4.41
C SER A 1060 42.19 17.08 5.10
N TYR A 1061 42.52 17.44 6.35
CA TYR A 1061 41.88 18.53 7.09
C TYR A 1061 42.12 19.89 6.43
N LEU A 1062 43.35 20.17 5.97
CA LEU A 1062 43.69 21.40 5.28
C LEU A 1062 43.05 21.49 3.88
N LYS A 1063 43.01 20.41 3.11
CA LYS A 1063 42.29 20.36 1.81
C LYS A 1063 40.78 20.45 1.99
N GLY A 1064 40.26 19.84 3.05
CA GLY A 1064 38.85 19.93 3.43
C GLY A 1064 38.46 21.28 4.04
N GLN A 1065 39.41 22.15 4.40
CA GLN A 1065 39.11 23.33 5.23
C GLN A 1065 38.17 24.33 4.54
N ASP A 1066 38.27 24.50 3.22
CA ASP A 1066 37.38 25.40 2.49
C ASP A 1066 35.96 24.81 2.38
N LEU A 1067 35.84 23.51 2.10
CA LEU A 1067 34.56 22.77 2.15
C LEU A 1067 33.95 22.77 3.57
N LEU A 1068 34.80 22.69 4.60
CA LEU A 1068 34.38 22.72 6.00
C LEU A 1068 33.88 24.12 6.39
N ARG A 1069 34.48 25.21 5.85
CA ARG A 1069 33.92 26.56 5.96
C ARG A 1069 32.62 26.75 5.18
N GLU A 1070 32.45 26.10 4.02
CA GLU A 1070 31.16 26.08 3.31
C GLU A 1070 30.07 25.36 4.14
N ILE A 1071 30.41 24.25 4.79
CA ILE A 1071 29.51 23.51 5.69
C ILE A 1071 29.21 24.31 6.97
N GLU A 1072 30.20 24.96 7.59
CA GLU A 1072 30.01 25.84 8.76
C GLU A 1072 29.24 27.13 8.43
N ALA A 1073 29.17 27.52 7.15
CA ALA A 1073 28.35 28.63 6.68
C ALA A 1073 26.87 28.23 6.43
N LEU A 1074 26.54 26.94 6.42
CA LEU A 1074 25.15 26.47 6.38
C LEU A 1074 24.49 26.59 7.77
N PRO A 1075 23.17 26.81 7.85
CA PRO A 1075 22.46 26.76 9.13
C PRO A 1075 22.64 25.39 9.79
N SER A 1076 23.02 25.39 11.07
CA SER A 1076 23.16 24.15 11.86
C SER A 1076 21.83 23.38 11.87
N LEU A 1077 21.83 22.18 11.28
CA LEU A 1077 20.67 21.30 11.30
C LEU A 1077 20.28 20.98 12.76
N PRO A 1078 19.00 21.07 13.15
CA PRO A 1078 18.56 20.65 14.48
C PRO A 1078 18.79 19.15 14.63
N GLU A 1079 19.32 18.72 15.78
CA GLU A 1079 19.65 17.30 16.01
C GLU A 1079 18.41 16.41 15.82
N PRO A 1080 18.49 15.34 15.00
CA PRO A 1080 17.40 14.39 14.90
C PRO A 1080 17.24 13.67 16.24
N ILE A 1081 16.04 13.74 16.83
CA ILE A 1081 15.75 13.17 18.15
C ILE A 1081 16.02 11.65 18.13
N SER A 1082 17.17 11.27 18.68
CA SER A 1082 17.67 9.90 18.62
C SER A 1082 16.68 8.92 19.25
N ARG A 1083 16.11 8.04 18.41
CA ARG A 1083 15.24 6.95 18.87
C ARG A 1083 16.11 5.90 19.57
N VAL A 1084 16.12 5.96 20.90
CA VAL A 1084 16.77 4.94 21.76
C VAL A 1084 16.42 3.53 21.27
N ALA A 1085 17.45 2.73 21.02
CA ALA A 1085 17.37 1.40 20.42
C ALA A 1085 16.39 0.48 21.15
N THR A 1086 15.68 -0.34 20.38
CA THR A 1086 14.69 -1.30 20.90
C THR A 1086 15.38 -2.39 21.72
N PRO A 1087 14.97 -2.66 22.98
CA PRO A 1087 15.45 -3.82 23.71
C PRO A 1087 15.07 -5.13 23.00
N PRO A 1088 15.89 -6.20 23.08
CA PRO A 1088 15.62 -7.45 22.41
C PRO A 1088 14.35 -8.13 22.95
N LEU A 1089 13.58 -8.74 22.06
CA LEU A 1089 12.35 -9.47 22.39
C LEU A 1089 12.67 -10.80 23.10
N VAL A 1090 12.40 -10.85 24.39
CA VAL A 1090 12.31 -12.13 25.13
C VAL A 1090 10.93 -12.76 24.87
N SER A 1091 10.91 -14.04 24.52
CA SER A 1091 9.69 -14.80 24.26
C SER A 1091 8.91 -15.05 25.57
N SER A 1092 7.74 -14.43 25.70
CA SER A 1092 6.85 -14.63 26.84
C SER A 1092 5.93 -15.85 26.62
N THR A 1093 6.27 -16.97 27.27
CA THR A 1093 5.32 -18.05 27.50
C THR A 1093 4.30 -17.67 28.59
N LEU A 1094 3.18 -18.40 28.65
CA LEU A 1094 2.06 -18.12 29.55
C LEU A 1094 2.39 -18.43 31.03
N SER A 1095 2.08 -17.48 31.93
CA SER A 1095 1.81 -17.75 33.36
C SER A 1095 1.10 -16.58 34.03
N ASP A 1096 0.10 -16.88 34.86
CA ASP A 1096 -0.46 -15.96 35.86
C ASP A 1096 0.41 -15.99 37.13
N SER A 1097 0.61 -14.84 37.78
CA SER A 1097 0.94 -14.73 39.21
C SER A 1097 0.70 -13.31 39.74
N ASP A 1098 0.35 -13.19 41.02
CA ASP A 1098 -0.16 -11.98 41.67
C ASP A 1098 0.92 -10.99 42.16
N ASP A 1099 0.47 -9.75 42.40
CA ASP A 1099 0.92 -8.74 43.36
C ASP A 1099 2.40 -8.63 43.80
N SER A 1100 2.97 -7.44 43.58
CA SER A 1100 3.86 -6.79 44.55
C SER A 1100 3.91 -5.27 44.36
N ASP A 1101 3.53 -4.52 45.40
CA ASP A 1101 3.76 -3.06 45.49
C ASP A 1101 5.26 -2.76 45.67
N SER A 1102 5.76 -1.73 44.98
CA SER A 1102 6.95 -0.97 45.41
C SER A 1102 6.94 0.43 44.82
N GLU A 1103 6.86 1.45 45.69
CA GLU A 1103 7.17 2.84 45.35
C GLU A 1103 8.70 3.09 45.48
N ASP A 1104 9.11 4.36 45.46
CA ASP A 1104 10.50 4.86 45.62
C ASP A 1104 11.51 4.52 44.51
N ARG A 1105 11.43 5.30 43.41
CA ARG A 1105 12.61 5.90 42.75
C ARG A 1105 12.27 7.28 42.18
N PRO A 1106 13.24 8.21 42.04
CA PRO A 1106 12.96 9.57 41.61
C PRO A 1106 12.41 9.60 40.18
N ARG A 1107 11.31 10.33 39.97
CA ARG A 1107 10.70 10.46 38.63
C ARG A 1107 11.57 11.36 37.75
N SER A 1108 12.18 10.77 36.73
CA SER A 1108 12.59 11.51 35.54
C SER A 1108 11.36 12.23 34.93
N PRO A 1109 11.54 13.35 34.20
CA PRO A 1109 10.43 14.01 33.54
C PRO A 1109 9.73 13.03 32.58
N PRO A 1110 8.38 13.00 32.57
CA PRO A 1110 7.63 12.03 31.79
C PRO A 1110 7.88 12.24 30.29
N THR A 1111 8.54 11.29 29.64
CA THR A 1111 8.73 11.34 28.18
C THR A 1111 7.42 11.08 27.46
N LEU A 1112 7.22 11.69 26.28
CA LEU A 1112 6.03 11.48 25.46
C LEU A 1112 5.72 10.00 25.21
N ARG A 1113 6.76 9.16 25.04
CA ARG A 1113 6.61 7.70 24.88
C ARG A 1113 6.01 7.04 26.13
N SER A 1114 6.42 7.43 27.34
CA SER A 1114 5.86 6.91 28.60
C SER A 1114 4.40 7.32 28.81
N LEU A 1115 4.04 8.58 28.53
CA LEU A 1115 2.65 9.03 28.61
C LEU A 1115 1.78 8.36 27.54
N ALA A 1116 2.29 8.15 26.33
CA ALA A 1116 1.57 7.44 25.28
C ALA A 1116 1.29 5.97 25.68
N THR A 1117 2.25 5.28 26.32
CA THR A 1117 2.01 3.94 26.86
C THR A 1117 1.01 3.92 28.02
N GLU A 1118 1.12 4.86 28.96
CA GLU A 1118 0.18 4.96 30.08
C GLU A 1118 -1.24 5.30 29.60
N THR A 1119 -1.36 6.19 28.61
CA THR A 1119 -2.63 6.54 27.95
C THR A 1119 -3.25 5.33 27.28
N LYS A 1120 -2.48 4.54 26.51
CA LYS A 1120 -2.99 3.33 25.85
C LYS A 1120 -3.48 2.28 26.86
N ILE A 1121 -2.74 2.07 27.96
CA ILE A 1121 -3.14 1.15 29.04
C ILE A 1121 -4.44 1.65 29.70
N LEU A 1122 -4.49 2.93 30.07
CA LEU A 1122 -5.61 3.53 30.78
C LEU A 1122 -6.87 3.60 29.90
N TYR A 1123 -6.72 3.93 28.62
CA TYR A 1123 -7.81 3.88 27.62
C TYR A 1123 -8.40 2.47 27.51
N ARG A 1124 -7.55 1.43 27.46
CA ARG A 1124 -8.00 0.03 27.49
C ARG A 1124 -8.72 -0.32 28.80
N ASP A 1125 -8.23 0.15 29.95
CA ASP A 1125 -8.88 -0.05 31.25
C ASP A 1125 -10.26 0.64 31.30
N VAL A 1126 -10.39 1.86 30.76
CA VAL A 1126 -11.65 2.61 30.66
C VAL A 1126 -12.63 1.94 29.69
N ILE A 1127 -12.17 1.46 28.53
CA ILE A 1127 -13.00 0.68 27.59
C ILE A 1127 -13.50 -0.60 28.25
N LYS A 1128 -12.63 -1.35 28.95
CA LYS A 1128 -13.05 -2.54 29.71
C LYS A 1128 -14.08 -2.19 30.80
N PHE A 1129 -13.95 -1.02 31.43
CA PHE A 1129 -14.87 -0.55 32.44
C PHE A 1129 -16.25 -0.14 31.88
N SER A 1130 -16.30 0.45 30.68
CA SER A 1130 -17.55 0.84 30.01
C SER A 1130 -18.25 -0.34 29.31
N SER A 1131 -17.49 -1.27 28.72
CA SER A 1131 -18.03 -2.45 28.02
C SER A 1131 -18.49 -3.59 28.92
N SER A 1132 -18.20 -3.54 30.23
CA SER A 1132 -18.60 -4.57 31.21
C SER A 1132 -19.60 -4.08 32.28
N PRO A 1133 -20.78 -3.55 31.91
CA PRO A 1133 -21.77 -3.05 32.88
C PRO A 1133 -22.23 -4.17 33.83
N ARG A 1134 -21.70 -4.17 35.06
CA ARG A 1134 -22.07 -5.14 36.10
C ARG A 1134 -23.43 -4.78 36.70
N VAL A 1135 -24.45 -5.59 36.40
CA VAL A 1135 -25.74 -5.56 37.10
C VAL A 1135 -25.54 -6.04 38.54
N VAL A 1136 -26.23 -5.40 39.49
CA VAL A 1136 -26.16 -5.73 40.92
C VAL A 1136 -26.87 -7.05 41.20
N ASP A 1137 -26.17 -8.06 41.71
CA ASP A 1137 -26.78 -9.33 42.05
C ASP A 1137 -27.60 -9.23 43.34
N LEU A 1138 -28.92 -9.42 43.20
CA LEU A 1138 -29.88 -9.48 44.31
C LEU A 1138 -30.23 -10.92 44.71
N THR A 1139 -29.78 -11.94 43.95
CA THR A 1139 -30.24 -13.34 44.08
C THR A 1139 -29.94 -13.88 45.48
N ALA A 1140 -28.73 -13.62 46.00
CA ALA A 1140 -28.35 -13.98 47.37
C ALA A 1140 -29.19 -13.27 48.46
N LEU A 1141 -29.77 -12.10 48.17
CA LEU A 1141 -30.66 -11.36 49.07
C LEU A 1141 -32.06 -11.95 49.03
N HIS A 1142 -32.62 -12.19 47.84
CA HIS A 1142 -33.94 -12.80 47.70
C HIS A 1142 -34.00 -14.21 48.28
N ALA A 1143 -33.01 -15.07 48.01
CA ALA A 1143 -32.92 -16.41 48.58
C ALA A 1143 -32.89 -16.39 50.13
N LYS A 1144 -32.06 -15.52 50.73
CA LYS A 1144 -31.98 -15.39 52.19
C LYS A 1144 -33.23 -14.75 52.80
N ARG A 1145 -33.86 -13.77 52.14
CA ARG A 1145 -35.10 -13.12 52.60
C ARG A 1145 -36.30 -14.08 52.52
N ALA A 1146 -36.31 -15.03 51.59
CA ALA A 1146 -37.31 -16.09 51.53
C ALA A 1146 -37.17 -17.14 52.65
N GLN A 1147 -35.94 -17.35 53.17
CA GLN A 1147 -35.68 -18.27 54.28
C GLN A 1147 -35.99 -17.68 55.67
N ALA A 1148 -36.25 -16.37 55.79
CA ALA A 1148 -36.44 -15.70 57.07
C ALA A 1148 -37.74 -14.89 57.09
N ASN A 1149 -38.73 -15.35 57.88
CA ASN A 1149 -40.01 -14.69 58.09
C ASN A 1149 -39.83 -13.33 58.80
N GLY A 1150 -39.57 -12.26 58.03
CA GLY A 1150 -39.48 -10.87 58.49
C GLY A 1150 -38.20 -10.46 59.24
N GLY A 1151 -37.35 -11.40 59.63
CA GLY A 1151 -36.11 -11.13 60.37
C GLY A 1151 -34.98 -10.50 59.53
N ARG A 1152 -34.10 -9.72 60.17
CA ARG A 1152 -32.84 -9.26 59.55
C ARG A 1152 -31.90 -10.45 59.33
N VAL A 1153 -31.64 -10.80 58.07
CA VAL A 1153 -30.80 -11.95 57.71
C VAL A 1153 -29.33 -11.55 57.58
N TRP A 1154 -28.43 -12.34 58.15
CA TRP A 1154 -26.99 -12.10 58.05
C TRP A 1154 -26.47 -12.36 56.63
N MET A 1155 -25.71 -11.40 56.10
CA MET A 1155 -25.12 -11.42 54.76
C MET A 1155 -23.68 -10.88 54.82
N PRO A 1156 -22.70 -11.52 54.16
CA PRO A 1156 -21.35 -10.97 54.01
C PRO A 1156 -21.38 -9.57 53.38
N LYS A 1157 -20.63 -8.62 53.92
CA LYS A 1157 -20.62 -7.22 53.46
C LYS A 1157 -20.41 -7.10 51.94
N LYS A 1158 -19.51 -7.92 51.38
CA LYS A 1158 -19.20 -7.94 49.94
C LYS A 1158 -20.40 -8.27 49.04
N SER A 1159 -21.30 -9.18 49.45
CA SER A 1159 -22.48 -9.52 48.66
C SER A 1159 -23.69 -8.61 48.89
N THR A 1160 -23.59 -7.59 49.75
CA THR A 1160 -24.68 -6.62 49.90
C THR A 1160 -24.81 -5.73 48.65
N PRO A 1161 -26.02 -5.47 48.13
CA PRO A 1161 -26.22 -4.67 46.90
C PRO A 1161 -25.58 -3.28 46.96
N ALA A 1162 -25.66 -2.63 48.13
CA ALA A 1162 -25.04 -1.33 48.37
C ALA A 1162 -23.49 -1.36 48.27
N HIS A 1163 -22.86 -2.49 48.64
CA HIS A 1163 -21.40 -2.62 48.51
C HIS A 1163 -20.97 -2.90 47.07
N GLN A 1164 -21.72 -3.72 46.32
CA GLN A 1164 -21.45 -3.95 44.88
C GLN A 1164 -21.51 -2.64 44.08
N VAL A 1165 -22.53 -1.81 44.33
CA VAL A 1165 -22.65 -0.46 43.72
C VAL A 1165 -21.50 0.45 44.16
N TRP A 1166 -21.16 0.45 45.45
CA TRP A 1166 -20.06 1.26 45.99
C TRP A 1166 -18.70 0.86 45.41
N GLU A 1167 -18.42 -0.44 45.29
CA GLU A 1167 -17.19 -0.99 44.70
C GLU A 1167 -17.05 -0.54 43.23
N ARG A 1168 -18.09 -0.74 42.41
CA ARG A 1168 -18.09 -0.30 41.00
C ARG A 1168 -18.04 1.22 40.84
N LYS A 1169 -18.52 2.01 41.83
CA LYS A 1169 -18.34 3.47 41.88
C LYS A 1169 -16.90 3.87 42.24
N MET A 1170 -16.30 3.21 43.22
CA MET A 1170 -14.90 3.47 43.63
C MET A 1170 -13.92 3.13 42.51
N GLU A 1171 -14.18 2.08 41.73
CA GLU A 1171 -13.45 1.78 40.49
C GLU A 1171 -13.57 2.94 39.47
N ALA A 1172 -14.78 3.47 39.22
CA ALA A 1172 -14.99 4.63 38.34
C ALA A 1172 -14.19 5.86 38.82
N GLU A 1173 -14.26 6.16 40.12
CA GLU A 1173 -13.54 7.30 40.70
C GLU A 1173 -12.02 7.11 40.71
N ARG A 1174 -11.51 5.88 40.83
CA ARG A 1174 -10.08 5.57 40.72
C ARG A 1174 -9.60 5.76 39.28
N LEU A 1175 -10.36 5.29 38.29
CA LEU A 1175 -10.06 5.53 36.87
C LEU A 1175 -10.14 7.02 36.51
N SER A 1176 -11.21 7.73 36.90
CA SER A 1176 -11.37 9.17 36.66
C SER A 1176 -10.27 10.03 37.29
N ARG A 1177 -9.72 9.61 38.44
CA ARG A 1177 -8.53 10.23 39.05
C ARG A 1177 -7.25 9.92 38.28
N ARG A 1178 -7.06 8.69 37.79
CA ARG A 1178 -5.93 8.36 36.90
C ARG A 1178 -5.98 9.14 35.57
N VAL A 1179 -7.17 9.31 34.96
CA VAL A 1179 -7.35 10.11 33.73
C VAL A 1179 -6.86 11.55 33.95
N ARG A 1180 -7.37 12.23 34.98
CA ARG A 1180 -6.98 13.63 35.28
C ARG A 1180 -5.50 13.76 35.62
N GLY A 1181 -4.99 12.90 36.51
CA GLY A 1181 -3.56 12.91 36.85
C GLY A 1181 -2.61 12.57 35.68
N LEU A 1182 -3.11 12.02 34.57
CA LEU A 1182 -2.37 11.88 33.31
C LEU A 1182 -2.53 13.13 32.44
N LEU A 1183 -3.76 13.65 32.27
CA LEU A 1183 -4.06 14.90 31.57
C LEU A 1183 -3.20 16.06 32.09
N ASP A 1184 -3.13 16.24 33.41
CA ASP A 1184 -2.36 17.29 34.07
C ASP A 1184 -0.85 17.16 33.75
N ARG A 1185 -0.32 15.92 33.70
CA ARG A 1185 1.09 15.66 33.32
C ARG A 1185 1.35 15.82 31.83
N ALA A 1186 0.34 15.64 30.99
CA ALA A 1186 0.45 15.88 29.56
C ALA A 1186 0.42 17.39 29.25
N SER A 1187 -0.43 18.17 29.93
CA SER A 1187 -0.47 19.62 29.75
C SER A 1187 0.83 20.28 30.17
N THR A 1188 1.48 19.83 31.25
CA THR A 1188 2.80 20.36 31.66
C THR A 1188 3.92 20.17 30.64
N ILE A 1189 3.77 19.29 29.63
CA ILE A 1189 4.71 19.17 28.51
C ILE A 1189 4.32 20.06 27.33
N GLY A 1190 3.03 20.36 27.16
CA GLY A 1190 2.54 21.27 26.10
C GLY A 1190 2.95 22.73 26.34
N ASP A 1191 3.22 23.10 27.59
CA ASP A 1191 3.69 24.43 28.01
C ASP A 1191 5.23 24.52 28.21
N SER A 1192 5.99 23.52 27.76
CA SER A 1192 7.47 23.41 27.93
C SER A 1192 8.27 23.76 26.67
#